data_AF-A0A5J5NC98-F1
#
_entry.id   AF-A0A5J5NC98-F1
#
_cell.length_a   1.000
_cell.length_b   1.000
_cell.length_c   1.000
_cell.angle_alpha   90.00
_cell.angle_beta   90.00
_cell.angle_gamma   90.00
#
_symmetry.space_group_name_H-M   'P 1'
#
loop_
_entity.id
_entity.type
_entity.pdbx_description
1 polymer ?
#
loop_
_entity_poly.entity_id
_entity_poly.type
_entity_poly.pdbx_seq_one_letter_code
_entity_poly.pdbx_strand_id
1 'polypeptide(L)'
;MRSLEILALIGTEIDEISEELAKLSALKYLRLSGVGFRKEMNIPPNLVSRHIIPPYFYYSGTDEGIIFPPGLVSRLTSLQELHVITKNNLNLLELKSLSRLTALSLTLSANQIPLEDFVLPKLQRYAIVVGECYGIIRKAFIRTLDIQDFSSSLSAFNNLFCNVEELNLRNVGGQKNIVPSIDEMGLNELTSLQLESCDDMEFLIDTKNDQESTVAFSNLVELNIESMVSLKGLCYGLSPTRFLQNLKQVSIKDCEELQVIFQIDKLSERIKCHTPLLSNLTKLSLHSLPKLKRIWEVKPSHRAIASLQSLNVVTIESCDYLKTIFSPCLALSMLHLQQLYIRHCDRLEQVIGFGQEDEIIENDCLLYCWPKLKALHIQDCESLKYISTNTLIQPLEYVYIGNCHQLIQIYNMEQNIVLPELGSQESLTNLTFLELRSLPELKYMWNGPNHYLNLHRVQIIDCDKLTYLFSEITARTLVHLQFLEIWNCESLERLFGGAENMDEIDVSNIKDQSPLFLPKLKRVMIRRCENLKYLCSSQGLPYLESIDIGYCPRLIQIFNMEKNKDGFGLQGFPLLKSVYLKNCSQLLQVFSSTEERDVIGDHIPLNVPFLKNLEVSNCPQISCFIVQAQLIEELVLRNVGNRRQLCNTDVPVLNKGCIIVGNHEEVFQVQGGYSFSSIKSLQLWNLFEVRVIWNDFAQVVTLENLTTLNLFNCKKLRHIFSPMMARSLSHLVDLFIVRCEEIERLILAKDQVASSSSNGDTSLQPMSFPNLTRIIVTDCKNLNNLFPFGFVSVLPKLETLKVIRNSKLEQVFELEEKVEVVAEDEMKFDKLKWLSLEELPGLIHFCPKGYHSVFPAMIELKVRDCPKLTTDFFIDSQEFVHCKTKALQLVEQDAVEE
;
A
#
# COMPACT_ATOMS: atom_id res chain seq x y z
N MET A 1 64.46 -27.36 -1.11
CA MET A 1 63.77 -26.07 -0.89
C MET A 1 64.66 -24.94 -0.32
N ARG A 2 65.99 -25.06 -0.19
CA ARG A 2 66.83 -23.96 0.38
C ARG A 2 66.85 -22.65 -0.43
N SER A 3 66.45 -22.70 -1.70
CA SER A 3 66.30 -21.56 -2.61
C SER A 3 64.86 -21.01 -2.68
N LEU A 4 63.95 -21.47 -1.81
CA LEU A 4 62.56 -21.01 -1.80
C LEU A 4 62.47 -19.60 -1.23
N GLU A 5 62.08 -18.62 -2.05
CA GLU A 5 61.95 -17.22 -1.62
C GLU A 5 60.55 -16.85 -1.12
N ILE A 6 59.51 -17.59 -1.53
CA ILE A 6 58.11 -17.30 -1.20
C ILE A 6 57.46 -18.59 -0.71
N LEU A 7 56.88 -18.58 0.49
CA LEU A 7 56.06 -19.65 1.04
C LEU A 7 54.71 -19.06 1.47
N ALA A 8 53.64 -19.51 0.82
CA ALA A 8 52.27 -19.12 1.14
C ALA A 8 51.43 -20.37 1.37
N LEU A 9 50.98 -20.58 2.60
CA LEU A 9 50.06 -21.64 3.00
C LEU A 9 48.71 -20.96 3.27
N ILE A 10 47.74 -21.21 2.38
CA ILE A 10 46.43 -20.54 2.38
C ILE A 10 45.34 -21.62 2.32
N GLY A 11 44.35 -21.52 3.21
CA GLY A 11 43.26 -22.50 3.33
C GLY A 11 43.67 -23.82 3.98
N THR A 12 44.83 -23.88 4.63
CA THR A 12 45.39 -25.11 5.22
C THR A 12 45.21 -25.13 6.74
N GLU A 13 44.72 -26.24 7.29
CA GLU A 13 44.86 -26.55 8.73
C GLU A 13 46.36 -26.73 9.04
N ILE A 14 46.88 -25.97 10.01
CA ILE A 14 48.28 -26.04 10.48
C ILE A 14 48.26 -26.07 12.01
N ASP A 15 48.62 -27.20 12.60
CA ASP A 15 48.66 -27.36 14.07
C ASP A 15 49.91 -26.75 14.72
N GLU A 16 51.05 -26.72 14.02
CA GLU A 16 52.34 -26.23 14.55
C GLU A 16 53.28 -25.73 13.43
N ILE A 17 54.08 -24.69 13.71
CA ILE A 17 55.20 -24.27 12.85
C ILE A 17 56.45 -25.05 13.25
N SER A 18 56.86 -26.02 12.44
CA SER A 18 58.09 -26.80 12.69
C SER A 18 59.36 -25.93 12.68
N GLU A 19 60.30 -26.22 13.59
CA GLU A 19 61.65 -25.63 13.58
C GLU A 19 62.41 -25.84 12.25
N GLU A 20 62.01 -26.83 11.44
CA GLU A 20 62.57 -27.08 10.10
C GLU A 20 62.42 -25.88 9.14
N LEU A 21 61.46 -24.96 9.38
CA LEU A 21 61.40 -23.68 8.65
C LEU A 21 62.72 -22.90 8.75
N ALA A 22 63.46 -23.05 9.87
CA ALA A 22 64.78 -22.47 10.10
C ALA A 22 65.91 -23.07 9.21
N LYS A 23 65.56 -23.86 8.19
CA LYS A 23 66.48 -24.31 7.11
C LYS A 23 66.22 -23.62 5.77
N LEU A 24 65.19 -22.76 5.66
CA LEU A 24 64.83 -22.01 4.45
C LEU A 24 65.53 -20.63 4.37
N SER A 25 66.86 -20.63 4.26
CA SER A 25 67.68 -19.40 4.35
C SER A 25 67.47 -18.37 3.23
N ALA A 26 66.76 -18.70 2.15
CA ALA A 26 66.44 -17.77 1.06
C ALA A 26 65.03 -17.14 1.20
N LEU A 27 64.26 -17.48 2.23
CA LEU A 27 62.87 -17.08 2.36
C LEU A 27 62.74 -15.56 2.56
N LYS A 28 62.02 -14.90 1.64
CA LYS A 28 61.73 -13.46 1.63
C LYS A 28 60.26 -13.15 1.94
N TYR A 29 59.35 -14.10 1.79
CA TYR A 29 57.92 -13.91 2.08
C TYR A 29 57.33 -15.15 2.74
N LEU A 30 56.67 -14.98 3.89
CA LEU A 30 55.93 -16.03 4.59
C LEU A 30 54.49 -15.58 4.83
N ARG A 31 53.54 -16.29 4.23
CA ARG A 31 52.11 -16.12 4.48
C ARG A 31 51.51 -17.40 5.03
N LEU A 32 50.90 -17.29 6.21
CA LEU A 32 50.15 -18.35 6.88
C LEU A 32 48.71 -17.86 7.04
N SER A 33 47.78 -18.51 6.35
CA SER A 33 46.39 -18.07 6.24
C SER A 33 45.47 -19.29 6.36
N GLY A 34 45.12 -19.67 7.59
CA GLY A 34 44.37 -20.90 7.88
C GLY A 34 42.87 -20.71 8.03
N VAL A 35 42.14 -21.83 7.97
CA VAL A 35 40.73 -21.96 8.40
C VAL A 35 40.73 -23.04 9.48
N GLY A 36 40.16 -22.79 10.66
CA GLY A 36 40.00 -23.80 11.71
C GLY A 36 41.27 -24.15 12.48
N PHE A 37 41.95 -23.18 13.08
CA PHE A 37 43.01 -23.46 14.07
C PHE A 37 42.38 -24.01 15.36
N ARG A 38 42.77 -25.21 15.79
CA ARG A 38 42.20 -25.86 17.00
C ARG A 38 42.83 -25.41 18.33
N LYS A 39 43.93 -24.64 18.28
CA LYS A 39 44.71 -24.11 19.42
C LYS A 39 45.48 -22.86 19.01
N GLU A 40 45.91 -22.04 19.98
CA GLU A 40 46.80 -20.89 19.76
C GLU A 40 48.13 -21.30 19.09
N MET A 41 48.52 -20.58 18.03
CA MET A 41 49.74 -20.83 17.28
C MET A 41 50.95 -20.21 18.00
N ASN A 42 51.87 -21.05 18.47
CA ASN A 42 53.15 -20.60 19.05
C ASN A 42 54.21 -20.40 17.95
N ILE A 43 55.00 -19.32 18.04
CA ILE A 43 56.20 -19.15 17.20
C ILE A 43 57.43 -19.75 17.92
N PRO A 44 58.09 -20.79 17.39
CA PRO A 44 59.31 -21.36 17.97
C PRO A 44 60.42 -20.30 18.20
N PRO A 45 60.98 -20.19 19.43
CA PRO A 45 62.04 -19.21 19.73
C PRO A 45 63.29 -19.34 18.85
N ASN A 46 63.56 -20.55 18.36
CA ASN A 46 64.74 -20.87 17.55
C ASN A 46 64.67 -20.35 16.11
N LEU A 47 63.49 -20.01 15.57
CA LEU A 47 63.35 -19.40 14.23
C LEU A 47 64.14 -18.08 14.08
N VAL A 48 64.34 -17.38 15.18
CA VAL A 48 65.03 -16.07 15.22
C VAL A 48 66.52 -16.19 15.52
N SER A 49 67.00 -17.36 15.97
CA SER A 49 68.44 -17.62 16.15
C SER A 49 69.27 -17.51 14.85
N ARG A 50 68.61 -17.51 13.68
CA ARG A 50 69.23 -17.50 12.35
C ARG A 50 68.71 -16.42 11.40
N HIS A 51 67.93 -15.44 11.86
CA HIS A 51 67.31 -14.38 11.05
C HIS A 51 66.31 -14.89 9.96
N ILE A 52 65.46 -15.86 10.28
CA ILE A 52 64.64 -16.57 9.27
C ILE A 52 63.16 -16.14 9.21
N ILE A 53 62.72 -15.19 10.04
CA ILE A 53 61.47 -14.49 9.73
C ILE A 53 61.75 -13.57 8.53
N PRO A 54 61.08 -13.78 7.38
CA PRO A 54 61.33 -12.99 6.19
C PRO A 54 61.04 -11.51 6.40
N PRO A 55 61.54 -10.60 5.53
CA PRO A 55 61.18 -9.18 5.56
C PRO A 55 59.67 -8.91 5.45
N TYR A 56 58.90 -9.89 4.97
CA TYR A 56 57.45 -9.84 4.84
C TYR A 56 56.81 -11.04 5.57
N PHE A 57 56.10 -10.79 6.67
CA PHE A 57 55.37 -11.81 7.44
C PHE A 57 53.88 -11.50 7.48
N TYR A 58 53.05 -12.49 7.12
CA TYR A 58 51.59 -12.39 7.14
C TYR A 58 50.96 -13.58 7.86
N TYR A 59 50.15 -13.30 8.88
CA TYR A 59 49.33 -14.26 9.61
C TYR A 59 47.85 -13.84 9.64
N SER A 60 46.97 -14.79 9.30
CA SER A 60 45.52 -14.70 9.49
C SER A 60 44.91 -16.06 9.82
N GLY A 61 44.00 -16.10 10.79
CA GLY A 61 43.32 -17.30 11.26
C GLY A 61 41.95 -16.95 11.87
N THR A 62 41.08 -17.95 11.99
CA THR A 62 39.65 -17.74 12.28
C THR A 62 39.28 -17.74 13.76
N ASP A 63 39.93 -18.59 14.57
CA ASP A 63 39.42 -18.96 15.91
C ASP A 63 40.43 -18.71 17.04
N GLU A 64 41.71 -19.02 16.82
CA GLU A 64 42.75 -19.04 17.85
C GLU A 64 43.91 -18.09 17.51
N GLY A 65 44.48 -17.47 18.56
CA GLY A 65 45.47 -16.40 18.43
C GLY A 65 46.88 -16.85 18.04
N ILE A 66 47.77 -15.89 17.79
CA ILE A 66 49.22 -16.15 17.62
C ILE A 66 50.02 -15.62 18.82
N ILE A 67 50.92 -16.47 19.33
CA ILE A 67 51.76 -16.18 20.48
C ILE A 67 53.20 -15.90 20.03
N PHE A 68 53.62 -14.65 20.20
CA PHE A 68 55.00 -14.19 20.12
C PHE A 68 55.68 -14.39 21.49
N PRO A 69 56.83 -15.11 21.55
CA PRO A 69 57.68 -15.12 22.73
C PRO A 69 58.21 -13.70 23.06
N PRO A 70 58.39 -13.34 24.35
CA PRO A 70 58.95 -12.05 24.74
C PRO A 70 60.34 -11.80 24.13
N GLY A 71 60.57 -10.59 23.62
CA GLY A 71 61.84 -10.22 22.99
C GLY A 71 62.05 -10.82 21.59
N LEU A 72 61.09 -11.58 21.04
CA LEU A 72 61.21 -12.17 19.71
C LEU A 72 61.24 -11.07 18.63
N VAL A 73 60.33 -10.10 18.73
CA VAL A 73 60.04 -9.14 17.65
C VAL A 73 61.12 -8.07 17.57
N SER A 74 61.62 -7.60 18.72
CA SER A 74 62.73 -6.63 18.78
C SER A 74 64.02 -7.10 18.08
N ARG A 75 64.19 -8.42 17.88
CA ARG A 75 65.32 -9.04 17.17
C ARG A 75 65.13 -9.10 15.64
N LEU A 76 63.96 -8.76 15.11
CA LEU A 76 63.61 -8.89 13.69
C LEU A 76 64.00 -7.66 12.87
N THR A 77 65.21 -7.13 13.05
CA THR A 77 65.63 -5.82 12.50
C THR A 77 65.62 -5.69 10.96
N SER A 78 65.44 -6.80 10.24
CA SER A 78 65.23 -6.85 8.78
C SER A 78 63.78 -6.76 8.31
N LEU A 79 62.80 -6.81 9.23
CA LEU A 79 61.37 -6.82 8.93
C LEU A 79 60.90 -5.48 8.34
N GLN A 80 60.15 -5.55 7.24
CA GLN A 80 59.59 -4.39 6.52
C GLN A 80 58.06 -4.38 6.58
N GLU A 81 57.42 -5.55 6.43
CA GLU A 81 55.97 -5.70 6.52
C GLU A 81 55.59 -6.77 7.55
N LEU A 82 54.73 -6.39 8.51
CA LEU A 82 54.19 -7.27 9.54
C LEU A 82 52.67 -7.21 9.52
N HIS A 83 52.01 -8.33 9.21
CA HIS A 83 50.55 -8.43 9.21
C HIS A 83 50.10 -9.56 10.13
N VAL A 84 49.36 -9.22 11.19
CA VAL A 84 48.78 -10.13 12.18
C VAL A 84 47.34 -9.70 12.43
N ILE A 85 46.42 -10.23 11.61
CA ILE A 85 45.02 -9.78 11.56
C ILE A 85 44.14 -10.68 12.43
N THR A 86 44.65 -11.02 13.62
CA THR A 86 44.04 -11.93 14.61
C THR A 86 44.39 -11.47 16.01
N LYS A 87 43.71 -12.03 17.01
CA LYS A 87 44.17 -12.00 18.40
C LYS A 87 45.64 -12.42 18.49
N ASN A 88 46.42 -11.69 19.28
CA ASN A 88 47.85 -11.90 19.48
C ASN A 88 48.30 -11.26 20.80
N ASN A 89 49.48 -11.64 21.29
CA ASN A 89 50.09 -11.08 22.50
C ASN A 89 51.26 -10.10 22.21
N LEU A 90 51.29 -9.49 21.03
CA LEU A 90 52.43 -8.67 20.57
C LEU A 90 52.71 -7.53 21.55
N ASN A 91 53.95 -7.46 22.05
CA ASN A 91 54.42 -6.33 22.85
C ASN A 91 54.77 -5.15 21.93
N LEU A 92 53.93 -4.11 21.91
CA LEU A 92 54.10 -2.94 21.04
C LEU A 92 55.39 -2.16 21.31
N LEU A 93 55.98 -2.27 22.50
CA LEU A 93 57.28 -1.64 22.81
C LEU A 93 58.43 -2.22 21.95
N GLU A 94 58.33 -3.49 21.53
CA GLU A 94 59.34 -4.14 20.68
C GLU A 94 59.36 -3.57 19.25
N LEU A 95 58.26 -2.98 18.79
CA LEU A 95 58.20 -2.32 17.47
C LEU A 95 59.14 -1.11 17.39
N LYS A 96 59.50 -0.47 18.51
CA LYS A 96 60.48 0.63 18.56
C LYS A 96 61.88 0.20 18.07
N SER A 97 62.20 -1.11 18.07
CA SER A 97 63.47 -1.64 17.56
C SER A 97 63.48 -1.90 16.04
N LEU A 98 62.32 -1.84 15.37
CA LEU A 98 62.16 -2.21 13.96
C LEU A 98 62.33 -1.01 13.01
N SER A 99 63.56 -0.53 12.86
CA SER A 99 63.90 0.66 12.04
C SER A 99 63.62 0.56 10.54
N ARG A 100 63.22 -0.62 10.03
CA ARG A 100 62.87 -0.87 8.63
C ARG A 100 61.37 -1.11 8.39
N LEU A 101 60.55 -1.12 9.44
CA LEU A 101 59.12 -1.42 9.33
C LEU A 101 58.39 -0.29 8.60
N THR A 102 57.84 -0.58 7.42
CA THR A 102 57.07 0.37 6.60
C THR A 102 55.60 0.00 6.50
N ALA A 103 55.24 -1.28 6.66
CA ALA A 103 53.86 -1.74 6.69
C ALA A 103 53.49 -2.52 7.97
N LEU A 104 52.31 -2.24 8.52
CA LEU A 104 51.81 -2.89 9.74
C LEU A 104 50.30 -3.12 9.69
N SER A 105 49.84 -4.37 9.76
CA SER A 105 48.44 -4.68 10.07
C SER A 105 48.35 -5.44 11.38
N LEU A 106 47.56 -4.95 12.32
CA LEU A 106 47.43 -5.55 13.66
C LEU A 106 45.97 -5.48 14.13
N THR A 107 45.52 -6.54 14.78
CA THR A 107 44.38 -6.50 15.71
C THR A 107 44.93 -6.47 17.14
N LEU A 108 44.48 -5.52 17.96
CA LEU A 108 44.98 -5.26 19.31
C LEU A 108 43.81 -5.17 20.28
N SER A 109 43.96 -5.71 21.48
CA SER A 109 43.05 -5.34 22.58
C SER A 109 43.46 -3.97 23.14
N ALA A 110 42.50 -3.19 23.67
CA ALA A 110 42.78 -1.89 24.28
C ALA A 110 43.88 -1.98 25.36
N ASN A 111 43.89 -3.07 26.14
CA ASN A 111 44.85 -3.35 27.19
C ASN A 111 46.30 -3.58 26.70
N GLN A 112 46.53 -3.82 25.41
CA GLN A 112 47.89 -3.98 24.84
C GLN A 112 48.59 -2.64 24.54
N ILE A 113 47.87 -1.52 24.60
CA ILE A 113 48.42 -0.20 24.30
C ILE A 113 49.05 0.38 25.58
N PRO A 114 50.38 0.65 25.61
CA PRO A 114 51.02 1.23 26.78
C PRO A 114 50.52 2.64 27.06
N LEU A 115 50.24 2.93 28.32
CA LEU A 115 49.62 4.20 28.76
C LEU A 115 50.59 5.38 28.86
N GLU A 116 51.90 5.15 28.96
CA GLU A 116 52.94 6.18 29.14
C GLU A 116 53.87 6.27 27.92
N ASP A 117 53.98 7.48 27.34
CA ASP A 117 54.96 7.91 26.32
C ASP A 117 55.21 6.93 25.15
N PHE A 118 54.19 6.13 24.81
CA PHE A 118 54.19 5.27 23.65
C PHE A 118 53.53 5.99 22.46
N VAL A 119 54.18 5.90 21.31
CA VAL A 119 53.62 6.29 20.01
C VAL A 119 54.08 5.23 19.00
N LEU A 120 53.17 4.79 18.14
CA LEU A 120 53.49 3.87 17.04
C LEU A 120 54.53 4.49 16.10
N PRO A 121 55.36 3.68 15.39
CA PRO A 121 56.29 4.19 14.40
C PRO A 121 55.55 4.86 13.24
N LYS A 122 56.21 5.78 12.52
CA LYS A 122 55.67 6.35 11.28
C LYS A 122 55.66 5.27 10.19
N LEU A 123 54.48 4.98 9.64
CA LEU A 123 54.24 3.87 8.72
C LEU A 123 53.72 4.38 7.37
N GLN A 124 54.11 3.71 6.29
CA GLN A 124 53.67 4.03 4.92
C GLN A 124 52.38 3.30 4.53
N ARG A 125 52.10 2.15 5.13
CA ARG A 125 50.89 1.34 4.91
C ARG A 125 50.47 0.73 6.23
N TYR A 126 49.19 0.83 6.62
CA TYR A 126 48.73 0.12 7.82
C TYR A 126 47.24 -0.17 7.80
N ALA A 127 46.86 -1.19 8.57
CA ALA A 127 45.47 -1.48 8.90
C ALA A 127 45.43 -1.94 10.36
N ILE A 128 45.19 -1.00 11.27
CA ILE A 128 45.24 -1.24 12.72
C ILE A 128 43.83 -1.22 13.27
N VAL A 129 43.48 -2.23 14.05
CA VAL A 129 42.21 -2.38 14.75
C VAL A 129 42.48 -2.52 16.23
N VAL A 130 41.79 -1.73 17.05
CA VAL A 130 41.88 -1.75 18.51
C VAL A 130 40.49 -2.05 19.08
N GLY A 131 40.39 -3.01 20.01
CA GLY A 131 39.14 -3.45 20.63
C GLY A 131 38.76 -4.90 20.25
N GLU A 132 37.62 -5.38 20.73
CA GLU A 132 37.15 -6.77 20.51
C GLU A 132 36.38 -6.95 19.20
N CYS A 133 37.03 -6.66 18.07
CA CYS A 133 36.38 -6.72 16.76
C CYS A 133 36.62 -8.04 16.01
N TYR A 134 35.63 -8.93 16.03
CA TYR A 134 35.62 -10.14 15.19
C TYR A 134 34.97 -9.84 13.83
N GLY A 135 35.76 -9.82 12.74
CA GLY A 135 35.22 -10.00 11.38
C GLY A 135 35.50 -8.95 10.30
N ILE A 136 36.33 -7.91 10.52
CA ILE A 136 36.58 -6.91 9.47
C ILE A 136 37.68 -7.37 8.48
N ILE A 137 37.27 -7.99 7.36
CA ILE A 137 38.15 -8.23 6.20
C ILE A 137 38.35 -6.90 5.43
N ARG A 138 39.30 -6.07 5.88
CA ARG A 138 39.65 -4.82 5.17
C ARG A 138 40.47 -5.08 3.91
N LYS A 139 40.30 -4.19 2.92
CA LYS A 139 41.12 -4.16 1.69
C LYS A 139 42.58 -3.88 2.07
N ALA A 140 43.51 -4.76 1.68
CA ALA A 140 44.92 -4.80 2.14
C ALA A 140 45.82 -3.62 1.71
N PHE A 141 45.24 -2.47 1.36
CA PHE A 141 45.90 -1.34 0.71
C PHE A 141 45.45 0.04 1.19
N ILE A 142 44.34 0.16 1.94
CA ILE A 142 43.87 1.43 2.51
C ILE A 142 44.57 1.66 3.85
N ARG A 143 44.98 2.90 4.14
CA ARG A 143 45.56 3.30 5.44
C ARG A 143 44.44 3.51 6.46
N THR A 144 44.01 2.42 7.09
CA THR A 144 42.87 2.42 8.01
C THR A 144 43.29 2.31 9.48
N LEU A 145 42.64 3.12 10.32
CA LEU A 145 42.70 3.02 11.78
C LEU A 145 41.29 2.86 12.34
N ASP A 146 41.08 1.81 13.13
CA ASP A 146 39.83 1.47 13.80
C ASP A 146 40.09 1.36 15.30
N ILE A 147 39.38 2.13 16.11
CA ILE A 147 39.57 2.17 17.55
C ILE A 147 38.22 2.06 18.23
N GLN A 148 38.06 0.99 19.01
CA GLN A 148 36.84 0.64 19.71
C GLN A 148 37.11 0.46 21.21
N ASP A 149 36.18 0.91 22.04
CA ASP A 149 36.18 0.76 23.50
C ASP A 149 37.48 1.29 24.16
N PHE A 150 37.94 2.46 23.68
CA PHE A 150 39.23 3.05 24.08
C PHE A 150 39.03 4.32 24.89
N SER A 151 39.10 4.20 26.22
CA SER A 151 38.90 5.30 27.18
C SER A 151 40.14 6.16 27.44
N SER A 152 41.23 5.94 26.70
CA SER A 152 42.52 6.61 26.87
C SER A 152 42.81 7.59 25.71
N SER A 153 43.75 8.50 25.91
CA SER A 153 44.13 9.46 24.87
C SER A 153 44.62 8.79 23.58
N LEU A 154 44.19 9.30 22.44
CA LEU A 154 44.63 8.88 21.10
C LEU A 154 46.10 9.18 20.78
N SER A 155 46.88 9.73 21.72
CA SER A 155 48.28 10.12 21.54
C SER A 155 49.19 8.97 21.03
N ALA A 156 48.86 7.72 21.36
CA ALA A 156 49.57 6.55 20.87
C ALA A 156 49.56 6.40 19.33
N PHE A 157 48.61 7.02 18.65
CA PHE A 157 48.40 6.96 17.21
C PHE A 157 48.86 8.21 16.45
N ASN A 158 49.45 9.20 17.14
CA ASN A 158 49.79 10.51 16.56
C ASN A 158 50.67 10.44 15.30
N ASN A 159 51.59 9.48 15.22
CA ASN A 159 52.44 9.25 14.04
C ASN A 159 51.73 8.65 12.83
N LEU A 160 50.45 8.24 12.95
CA LEU A 160 49.66 7.60 11.89
C LEU A 160 48.64 8.55 11.28
N PHE A 161 48.04 9.43 12.08
CA PHE A 161 46.98 10.33 11.63
C PHE A 161 47.41 11.27 10.49
N CYS A 162 48.69 11.64 10.39
CA CYS A 162 49.18 12.51 9.33
C CYS A 162 49.05 11.92 7.90
N ASN A 163 48.79 10.61 7.77
CA ASN A 163 48.54 9.98 6.47
C ASN A 163 47.36 8.97 6.46
N VAL A 164 46.48 8.98 7.46
CA VAL A 164 45.32 8.07 7.52
C VAL A 164 44.32 8.36 6.39
N GLU A 165 43.76 7.32 5.77
CA GLU A 165 42.73 7.42 4.71
C GLU A 165 41.32 7.10 5.22
N GLU A 166 41.19 6.20 6.20
CA GLU A 166 39.93 5.79 6.83
C GLU A 166 40.13 5.75 8.35
N LEU A 167 39.30 6.50 9.09
CA LEU A 167 39.36 6.58 10.55
C LEU A 167 37.99 6.28 11.13
N ASN A 168 37.92 5.21 11.92
CA ASN A 168 36.70 4.78 12.59
C ASN A 168 36.94 4.78 14.11
N LEU A 169 36.16 5.57 14.85
CA LEU A 169 36.21 5.66 16.30
C LEU A 169 34.85 5.24 16.87
N ARG A 170 34.83 4.25 17.75
CA ARG A 170 33.62 3.75 18.44
C ARG A 170 33.84 3.71 19.94
N ASN A 171 32.96 4.30 20.74
CA ASN A 171 33.08 4.30 22.21
C ASN A 171 34.48 4.75 22.68
N VAL A 172 34.97 5.86 22.10
CA VAL A 172 36.29 6.45 22.41
C VAL A 172 36.11 7.67 23.30
N GLY A 173 36.79 7.68 24.44
CA GLY A 173 36.67 8.72 25.46
C GLY A 173 37.96 9.52 25.68
N GLY A 174 37.89 10.51 26.57
CA GLY A 174 39.05 11.28 27.05
C GLY A 174 39.50 12.44 26.15
N GLN A 175 38.81 12.71 25.03
CA GLN A 175 39.13 13.84 24.14
C GLN A 175 37.88 14.62 23.70
N LYS A 176 37.92 15.95 23.85
CA LYS A 176 36.82 16.85 23.43
C LYS A 176 36.77 17.13 21.93
N ASN A 177 37.89 17.00 21.22
CA ASN A 177 38.00 17.24 19.79
C ASN A 177 39.00 16.25 19.17
N ILE A 178 38.88 15.97 17.86
CA ILE A 178 39.86 15.16 17.10
C ILE A 178 41.12 15.98 16.78
N VAL A 179 40.98 17.30 16.61
CA VAL A 179 42.09 18.24 16.39
C VAL A 179 41.91 19.37 17.42
N PRO A 180 42.94 19.74 18.22
CA PRO A 180 44.38 19.57 17.98
C PRO A 180 45.09 18.48 18.83
N SER A 181 44.44 17.35 19.15
CA SER A 181 45.16 16.20 19.77
C SER A 181 46.12 15.48 18.81
N ILE A 182 45.97 15.79 17.51
CA ILE A 182 46.72 15.32 16.34
C ILE A 182 47.58 16.48 15.80
N ASP A 183 48.72 16.18 15.15
CA ASP A 183 49.77 17.15 14.80
C ASP A 183 49.33 18.30 13.86
N GLU A 184 50.22 19.31 13.72
CA GLU A 184 50.01 20.53 12.93
C GLU A 184 49.63 20.29 11.44
N MET A 185 49.86 19.09 10.88
CA MET A 185 49.47 18.76 9.51
C MET A 185 48.03 18.26 9.38
N GLY A 186 47.35 17.92 10.49
CA GLY A 186 45.94 17.56 10.56
C GLY A 186 45.53 16.29 9.78
N LEU A 187 44.23 15.99 9.81
CA LEU A 187 43.62 14.85 9.10
C LEU A 187 43.30 15.19 7.63
N ASN A 188 44.33 15.50 6.84
CA ASN A 188 44.14 15.94 5.45
C ASN A 188 44.09 14.82 4.41
N GLU A 189 44.80 13.70 4.63
CA GLU A 189 44.71 12.51 3.76
C GLU A 189 43.43 11.69 3.99
N LEU A 190 42.65 12.04 5.02
CA LEU A 190 41.45 11.31 5.43
C LEU A 190 40.35 11.44 4.38
N THR A 191 39.86 10.30 3.90
CA THR A 191 38.80 10.17 2.88
C THR A 191 37.46 9.70 3.46
N SER A 192 37.48 8.93 4.55
CA SER A 192 36.28 8.52 5.29
C SER A 192 36.48 8.63 6.80
N LEU A 193 35.51 9.22 7.49
CA LEU A 193 35.48 9.38 8.95
C LEU A 193 34.18 8.78 9.49
N GLN A 194 34.27 7.79 10.36
CA GLN A 194 33.15 7.26 11.15
C GLN A 194 33.37 7.54 12.64
N LEU A 195 32.37 8.12 13.28
CA LEU A 195 32.32 8.36 14.72
C LEU A 195 31.04 7.76 15.29
N GLU A 196 31.17 6.95 16.34
CA GLU A 196 30.05 6.30 17.00
C GLU A 196 30.24 6.35 18.53
N SER A 197 29.28 6.90 19.28
CA SER A 197 29.30 6.92 20.76
C SER A 197 30.58 7.47 21.41
N CYS A 198 31.22 8.47 20.80
CA CYS A 198 32.38 9.15 21.40
C CYS A 198 31.90 10.32 22.27
N ASP A 199 31.30 9.98 23.41
CA ASP A 199 30.42 10.86 24.20
C ASP A 199 31.09 12.11 24.79
N ASP A 200 32.41 12.12 24.95
CA ASP A 200 33.18 13.30 25.42
C ASP A 200 33.38 14.38 24.33
N MET A 201 33.13 14.06 23.06
CA MET A 201 33.54 14.87 21.92
C MET A 201 32.50 15.97 21.60
N GLU A 202 32.91 17.23 21.73
CA GLU A 202 32.06 18.40 21.51
C GLU A 202 32.11 18.93 20.07
N PHE A 203 33.26 18.80 19.40
CA PHE A 203 33.49 19.23 18.00
C PHE A 203 34.52 18.31 17.32
N LEU A 204 34.60 18.31 15.98
CA LEU A 204 35.67 17.57 15.30
C LEU A 204 37.02 18.30 15.41
N ILE A 205 36.99 19.64 15.36
CA ILE A 205 38.17 20.49 15.39
C ILE A 205 37.93 21.76 16.21
N ASP A 206 38.91 22.14 17.03
CA ASP A 206 38.98 23.43 17.72
C ASP A 206 40.11 24.28 17.13
N THR A 207 39.76 25.48 16.68
CA THR A 207 40.65 26.44 16.01
C THR A 207 40.80 27.76 16.77
N LYS A 208 40.27 27.85 18.01
CA LYS A 208 40.16 29.13 18.74
C LYS A 208 41.47 29.87 18.97
N ASN A 209 42.59 29.15 19.02
CA ASN A 209 43.91 29.69 19.37
C ASN A 209 44.85 29.84 18.16
N ASP A 210 44.46 29.35 16.97
CA ASP A 210 45.33 29.28 15.81
C ASP A 210 45.40 30.62 15.06
N GLN A 211 46.57 31.25 15.10
CA GLN A 211 46.88 32.35 14.20
C GLN A 211 47.44 31.79 12.88
N GLU A 212 46.60 31.86 11.84
CA GLU A 212 46.92 31.69 10.41
C GLU A 212 47.08 30.24 9.87
N SER A 213 46.00 29.78 9.22
CA SER A 213 45.98 28.86 8.05
C SER A 213 45.98 27.33 8.23
N THR A 214 45.57 26.81 9.39
CA THR A 214 45.29 25.37 9.57
C THR A 214 44.39 24.82 8.43
N VAL A 215 44.80 23.69 7.85
CA VAL A 215 44.06 22.93 6.81
C VAL A 215 43.66 21.60 7.45
N ALA A 216 42.41 21.17 7.34
CA ALA A 216 41.96 19.89 7.87
C ALA A 216 40.77 19.33 7.07
N PHE A 217 40.64 18.00 7.00
CA PHE A 217 39.53 17.30 6.34
C PHE A 217 39.29 17.74 4.89
N SER A 218 40.36 18.13 4.19
CA SER A 218 40.27 18.69 2.83
C SER A 218 39.98 17.62 1.76
N ASN A 219 40.48 16.39 1.93
CA ASN A 219 40.18 15.24 1.07
C ASN A 219 39.01 14.37 1.57
N LEU A 220 38.31 14.77 2.63
CA LEU A 220 37.22 13.97 3.20
C LEU A 220 36.07 13.84 2.20
N VAL A 221 35.68 12.60 1.88
CA VAL A 221 34.63 12.23 0.93
C VAL A 221 33.37 11.76 1.65
N GLU A 222 33.54 11.03 2.74
CA GLU A 222 32.45 10.48 3.55
C GLU A 222 32.61 10.85 5.04
N LEU A 223 31.52 11.30 5.64
CA LEU A 223 31.42 11.59 7.07
C LEU A 223 30.18 10.89 7.64
N ASN A 224 30.38 9.92 8.53
CA ASN A 224 29.32 9.28 9.31
C ASN A 224 29.51 9.59 10.80
N ILE A 225 28.45 10.06 11.45
CA ILE A 225 28.43 10.44 12.86
C ILE A 225 27.16 9.85 13.48
N GLU A 226 27.28 9.03 14.52
CA GLU A 226 26.18 8.26 15.09
C GLU A 226 26.24 8.28 16.63
N SER A 227 25.12 8.55 17.30
CA SER A 227 25.00 8.48 18.77
C SER A 227 26.03 9.34 19.54
N MET A 228 26.31 10.56 19.08
CA MET A 228 27.30 11.45 19.71
C MET A 228 26.61 12.48 20.63
N VAL A 229 26.50 12.17 21.92
CA VAL A 229 25.67 12.96 22.85
C VAL A 229 26.17 14.40 23.06
N SER A 230 27.48 14.64 23.13
CA SER A 230 28.04 15.97 23.40
C SER A 230 28.30 16.84 22.16
N LEU A 231 28.13 16.31 20.95
CA LEU A 231 28.55 16.97 19.71
C LEU A 231 27.67 18.21 19.41
N LYS A 232 28.27 19.40 19.45
CA LYS A 232 27.58 20.69 19.28
C LYS A 232 27.65 21.24 17.85
N GLY A 233 28.66 20.83 17.09
CA GLY A 233 28.90 21.23 15.70
C GLY A 233 30.20 20.63 15.16
N LEU A 234 30.45 20.76 13.85
CA LEU A 234 31.64 20.17 13.24
C LEU A 234 32.94 20.90 13.59
N CYS A 235 32.89 22.19 13.93
CA CYS A 235 34.06 23.04 14.18
C CYS A 235 33.78 24.05 15.31
N TYR A 236 34.74 24.22 16.23
CA TYR A 236 34.79 25.30 17.21
C TYR A 236 35.76 26.39 16.73
N GLY A 237 35.34 27.66 16.77
CA GLY A 237 36.13 28.79 16.26
C GLY A 237 35.83 29.15 14.80
N LEU A 238 36.88 29.37 14.00
CA LEU A 238 36.87 29.70 12.57
C LEU A 238 37.22 28.45 11.76
N SER A 239 36.49 28.15 10.68
CA SER A 239 36.72 26.90 9.97
C SER A 239 38.07 26.85 9.23
N PRO A 240 38.72 25.67 9.14
CA PRO A 240 39.97 25.48 8.41
C PRO A 240 39.91 25.86 6.93
N THR A 241 41.05 26.16 6.33
CA THR A 241 41.14 26.43 4.89
C THR A 241 40.87 25.12 4.12
N ARG A 242 40.02 25.15 3.08
CA ARG A 242 39.56 23.97 2.31
C ARG A 242 38.82 22.88 3.12
N PHE A 243 38.33 23.20 4.31
CA PHE A 243 37.55 22.28 5.15
C PHE A 243 36.37 21.68 4.35
N LEU A 244 36.29 20.34 4.29
CA LEU A 244 35.21 19.58 3.65
C LEU A 244 35.01 19.86 2.14
N GLN A 245 36.03 20.34 1.42
CA GLN A 245 35.92 20.73 0.01
C GLN A 245 35.53 19.55 -0.92
N ASN A 246 35.97 18.33 -0.61
CA ASN A 246 35.74 17.14 -1.43
C ASN A 246 34.58 16.24 -0.93
N LEU A 247 33.81 16.71 0.06
CA LEU A 247 32.78 15.93 0.74
C LEU A 247 31.62 15.57 -0.19
N LYS A 248 31.28 14.28 -0.26
CA LYS A 248 30.21 13.73 -1.10
C LYS A 248 29.05 13.15 -0.31
N GLN A 249 29.31 12.53 0.84
CA GLN A 249 28.30 11.90 1.67
C GLN A 249 28.40 12.36 3.12
N VAL A 250 27.27 12.76 3.69
CA VAL A 250 27.11 13.07 5.12
C VAL A 250 25.94 12.27 5.68
N SER A 251 26.22 11.54 6.75
CA SER A 251 25.24 10.84 7.58
C SER A 251 25.45 11.28 9.03
N ILE A 252 24.44 11.89 9.65
CA ILE A 252 24.47 12.25 11.07
C ILE A 252 23.20 11.74 11.74
N LYS A 253 23.35 10.95 12.79
CA LYS A 253 22.26 10.31 13.53
C LYS A 253 22.42 10.48 15.03
N ASP A 254 21.30 10.63 15.74
CA ASP A 254 21.22 10.50 17.21
C ASP A 254 22.23 11.39 17.95
N CYS A 255 22.39 12.64 17.51
CA CYS A 255 23.28 13.63 18.12
C CYS A 255 22.47 14.71 18.85
N GLU A 256 22.34 14.58 20.18
CA GLU A 256 21.39 15.36 20.96
C GLU A 256 21.72 16.86 21.06
N GLU A 257 22.99 17.24 21.19
CA GLU A 257 23.43 18.65 21.36
C GLU A 257 23.71 19.40 20.04
N LEU A 258 23.55 18.74 18.90
CA LEU A 258 23.98 19.28 17.60
C LEU A 258 23.03 20.40 17.12
N GLN A 259 23.52 21.64 17.11
CA GLN A 259 22.68 22.81 16.79
C GLN A 259 22.84 23.33 15.36
N VAL A 260 24.05 23.26 14.80
CA VAL A 260 24.40 23.72 13.45
C VAL A 260 25.45 22.81 12.83
N ILE A 261 25.22 22.37 11.59
CA ILE A 261 26.14 21.46 10.88
C ILE A 261 27.18 22.26 10.07
N PHE A 262 26.73 23.08 9.10
CA PHE A 262 27.61 23.80 8.18
C PHE A 262 27.62 25.32 8.47
N GLN A 263 28.74 25.82 9.01
CA GLN A 263 28.96 27.25 9.29
C GLN A 263 29.67 27.97 8.14
N ILE A 264 28.93 28.31 7.08
CA ILE A 264 29.47 28.83 5.83
C ILE A 264 30.02 30.26 5.97
N ASP A 265 29.45 31.07 6.86
CA ASP A 265 29.85 32.47 7.06
C ASP A 265 31.26 32.67 7.62
N LYS A 266 31.83 31.64 8.24
CA LYS A 266 33.22 31.64 8.73
C LYS A 266 34.21 31.03 7.74
N LEU A 267 33.70 30.35 6.70
CA LEU A 267 34.50 29.72 5.65
C LEU A 267 34.86 30.74 4.55
N SER A 268 34.07 31.79 4.38
CA SER A 268 34.15 32.73 3.25
C SER A 268 35.34 33.69 3.28
N GLU A 269 35.72 34.23 4.44
CA GLU A 269 36.67 35.36 4.55
C GLU A 269 38.09 35.06 4.04
N ARG A 270 38.46 33.78 3.89
CA ARG A 270 39.80 33.34 3.45
C ARG A 270 39.84 32.72 2.04
N ILE A 271 38.70 32.51 1.38
CA ILE A 271 38.61 31.67 0.18
C ILE A 271 38.45 32.50 -1.10
N LYS A 272 39.57 32.77 -1.79
CA LYS A 272 39.60 33.16 -3.21
C LYS A 272 39.63 31.94 -4.14
N CYS A 273 38.77 30.93 -3.91
CA CYS A 273 38.72 29.75 -4.77
C CYS A 273 37.71 29.91 -5.92
N HIS A 274 38.02 29.33 -7.07
CA HIS A 274 37.15 29.32 -8.25
C HIS A 274 36.00 28.29 -8.18
N THR A 275 35.91 27.49 -7.11
CA THR A 275 34.90 26.45 -6.91
C THR A 275 34.11 26.70 -5.62
N PRO A 276 32.76 26.68 -5.64
CA PRO A 276 31.95 26.89 -4.44
C PRO A 276 32.09 25.72 -3.45
N LEU A 277 31.95 26.01 -2.16
CA LEU A 277 31.93 25.03 -1.08
C LEU A 277 30.72 24.09 -1.21
N LEU A 278 30.89 22.83 -0.80
CA LEU A 278 29.88 21.75 -0.81
C LEU A 278 29.34 21.37 -2.20
N SER A 279 29.92 21.91 -3.28
CA SER A 279 29.51 21.62 -4.66
C SER A 279 29.59 20.14 -5.04
N ASN A 280 30.43 19.37 -4.34
CA ASN A 280 30.59 17.92 -4.49
C ASN A 280 29.59 17.06 -3.68
N LEU A 281 28.82 17.64 -2.77
CA LEU A 281 27.93 16.89 -1.87
C LEU A 281 26.81 16.24 -2.68
N THR A 282 26.70 14.90 -2.63
CA THR A 282 25.70 14.12 -3.39
C THR A 282 24.60 13.55 -2.50
N LYS A 283 24.89 13.24 -1.23
CA LYS A 283 23.94 12.68 -0.27
C LYS A 283 24.04 13.34 1.10
N LEU A 284 22.89 13.76 1.63
CA LEU A 284 22.73 14.24 3.00
C LEU A 284 21.67 13.39 3.71
N SER A 285 22.03 12.77 4.83
CA SER A 285 21.14 11.96 5.67
C SER A 285 21.22 12.45 7.11
N LEU A 286 20.11 12.93 7.66
CA LEU A 286 19.99 13.45 9.02
C LEU A 286 18.85 12.73 9.74
N HIS A 287 19.12 12.14 10.91
CA HIS A 287 18.14 11.37 11.69
C HIS A 287 18.26 11.71 13.17
N SER A 288 17.14 11.93 13.88
CA SER A 288 17.11 12.10 15.34
C SER A 288 18.05 13.20 15.86
N LEU A 289 17.87 14.43 15.40
CA LEU A 289 18.70 15.59 15.77
C LEU A 289 17.86 16.64 16.52
N PRO A 290 17.48 16.39 17.78
CA PRO A 290 16.41 17.12 18.47
C PRO A 290 16.74 18.58 18.77
N LYS A 291 18.03 19.00 18.79
CA LYS A 291 18.41 20.41 18.97
C LYS A 291 18.87 21.11 17.68
N LEU A 292 18.78 20.44 16.53
CA LEU A 292 19.21 21.00 15.25
C LEU A 292 18.34 22.18 14.84
N LYS A 293 18.89 23.39 14.87
CA LYS A 293 18.20 24.64 14.52
C LYS A 293 18.34 24.96 13.04
N ARG A 294 19.52 24.70 12.46
CA ARG A 294 19.87 25.00 11.06
C ARG A 294 20.86 23.98 10.53
N ILE A 295 20.63 23.46 9.33
CA ILE A 295 21.64 22.68 8.59
C ILE A 295 22.73 23.63 8.08
N TRP A 296 22.32 24.79 7.54
CA TRP A 296 23.18 25.77 6.90
C TRP A 296 23.10 27.14 7.60
N GLU A 297 24.25 27.67 8.00
CA GLU A 297 24.42 29.04 8.51
C GLU A 297 25.10 29.89 7.41
N VAL A 298 24.28 30.72 6.73
CA VAL A 298 24.68 31.57 5.60
C VAL A 298 24.10 32.98 5.77
N LYS A 299 24.91 34.01 5.56
CA LYS A 299 24.57 35.43 5.50
C LYS A 299 24.23 35.85 4.06
N PRO A 300 23.28 36.78 3.86
CA PRO A 300 22.85 37.23 2.53
C PRO A 300 23.96 37.76 1.62
N SER A 301 25.06 38.30 2.17
CA SER A 301 26.19 38.85 1.41
C SER A 301 27.06 37.80 0.69
N HIS A 302 26.87 36.51 0.94
CA HIS A 302 27.79 35.44 0.51
C HIS A 302 27.20 34.44 -0.50
N ARG A 303 26.17 34.84 -1.26
CA ARG A 303 25.42 34.02 -2.25
C ARG A 303 26.30 33.23 -3.25
N ALA A 304 27.52 33.68 -3.55
CA ALA A 304 28.42 33.03 -4.52
C ALA A 304 29.32 31.90 -3.94
N ILE A 305 29.27 31.63 -2.63
CA ILE A 305 30.35 30.90 -1.93
C ILE A 305 30.01 29.44 -1.64
N ALA A 306 28.73 29.09 -1.50
CA ALA A 306 28.27 27.71 -1.34
C ALA A 306 27.32 27.32 -2.47
N SER A 307 27.41 26.07 -2.92
CA SER A 307 26.54 25.50 -3.96
C SER A 307 26.30 24.04 -3.65
N LEU A 308 25.07 23.57 -3.82
CA LEU A 308 24.66 22.17 -3.63
C LEU A 308 24.41 21.50 -4.99
N GLN A 309 25.19 21.87 -6.02
CA GLN A 309 24.95 21.49 -7.41
C GLN A 309 24.95 19.98 -7.67
N SER A 310 25.74 19.19 -6.96
CA SER A 310 25.75 17.72 -7.08
C SER A 310 24.76 16.99 -6.18
N LEU A 311 23.99 17.69 -5.34
CA LEU A 311 23.12 17.06 -4.35
C LEU A 311 22.00 16.29 -5.05
N ASN A 312 21.90 15.00 -4.76
CA ASN A 312 21.03 14.04 -5.45
C ASN A 312 19.95 13.49 -4.51
N VAL A 313 20.32 13.16 -3.27
CA VAL A 313 19.42 12.57 -2.27
C VAL A 313 19.53 13.34 -0.94
N VAL A 314 18.38 13.77 -0.42
CA VAL A 314 18.27 14.35 0.92
C VAL A 314 17.26 13.56 1.73
N THR A 315 17.65 13.15 2.92
CA THR A 315 16.81 12.47 3.91
C THR A 315 16.94 13.19 5.24
N ILE A 316 15.83 13.65 5.80
CA ILE A 316 15.75 14.36 7.08
C ILE A 316 14.62 13.73 7.89
N GLU A 317 14.93 13.22 9.07
CA GLU A 317 14.00 12.49 9.92
C GLU A 317 14.21 12.86 11.39
N SER A 318 13.13 13.07 12.16
CA SER A 318 13.21 13.33 13.61
C SER A 318 14.08 14.55 13.97
N CYS A 319 13.87 15.67 13.27
CA CYS A 319 14.68 16.90 13.37
C CYS A 319 13.83 18.12 13.83
N ASP A 320 13.10 17.96 14.93
CA ASP A 320 11.97 18.83 15.34
C ASP A 320 12.29 20.30 15.66
N TYR A 321 13.56 20.72 15.72
CA TYR A 321 13.91 22.14 15.91
C TYR A 321 14.22 22.89 14.60
N LEU A 322 14.23 22.19 13.46
CA LEU A 322 14.30 22.82 12.15
C LEU A 322 12.99 23.53 11.84
N LYS A 323 13.05 24.86 11.65
CA LYS A 323 11.95 25.65 11.09
C LYS A 323 11.96 25.68 9.56
N THR A 324 13.15 25.62 8.97
CA THR A 324 13.42 25.68 7.53
C THR A 324 14.61 24.79 7.18
N ILE A 325 14.61 24.17 5.99
CA ILE A 325 15.68 23.26 5.55
C ILE A 325 16.65 23.95 4.59
N PHE A 326 16.13 24.69 3.60
CA PHE A 326 16.93 25.40 2.61
C PHE A 326 16.62 26.90 2.59
N SER A 327 17.60 27.75 2.29
CA SER A 327 17.33 29.10 1.80
C SER A 327 17.04 29.07 0.29
N PRO A 328 16.39 30.09 -0.29
CA PRO A 328 16.08 30.11 -1.72
C PRO A 328 17.35 30.03 -2.57
N CYS A 329 18.42 30.73 -2.19
CA CYS A 329 19.71 30.66 -2.89
C CYS A 329 20.32 29.25 -2.90
N LEU A 330 20.24 28.51 -1.79
CA LEU A 330 20.71 27.12 -1.75
C LEU A 330 19.81 26.23 -2.60
N ALA A 331 18.49 26.40 -2.53
CA ALA A 331 17.52 25.62 -3.30
C ALA A 331 17.74 25.75 -4.82
N LEU A 332 17.99 26.97 -5.30
CA LEU A 332 18.31 27.28 -6.71
C LEU A 332 19.58 26.60 -7.22
N SER A 333 20.56 26.34 -6.34
CA SER A 333 21.79 25.65 -6.73
C SER A 333 21.61 24.15 -6.98
N MET A 334 20.53 23.52 -6.49
CA MET A 334 20.33 22.06 -6.49
C MET A 334 19.79 21.51 -7.82
N LEU A 335 20.59 21.64 -8.88
CA LEU A 335 20.25 21.23 -10.25
C LEU A 335 20.21 19.70 -10.48
N HIS A 336 20.64 18.89 -9.50
CA HIS A 336 20.73 17.43 -9.60
C HIS A 336 19.88 16.65 -8.59
N LEU A 337 19.09 17.33 -7.76
CA LEU A 337 18.28 16.67 -6.73
C LEU A 337 17.23 15.77 -7.40
N GLN A 338 17.23 14.47 -7.06
CA GLN A 338 16.25 13.48 -7.55
C GLN A 338 15.31 13.01 -6.46
N GLN A 339 15.73 13.03 -5.19
CA GLN A 339 14.94 12.49 -4.07
C GLN A 339 15.01 13.38 -2.84
N LEU A 340 13.85 13.74 -2.30
CA LEU A 340 13.70 14.47 -1.05
C LEU A 340 12.73 13.74 -0.11
N TYR A 341 13.26 13.25 1.01
CA TYR A 341 12.53 12.57 2.07
C TYR A 341 12.57 13.41 3.35
N ILE A 342 11.41 13.79 3.86
CA ILE A 342 11.26 14.53 5.12
C ILE A 342 10.23 13.79 5.98
N ARG A 343 10.59 13.42 7.21
CA ARG A 343 9.71 12.66 8.13
C ARG A 343 9.84 13.16 9.56
N HIS A 344 8.77 13.13 10.35
CA HIS A 344 8.83 13.42 11.80
C HIS A 344 9.59 14.72 12.09
N CYS A 345 9.11 15.84 11.56
CA CYS A 345 9.77 17.16 11.68
C CYS A 345 8.74 18.21 12.12
N ASP A 346 8.31 18.12 13.38
CA ASP A 346 7.01 18.69 13.79
C ASP A 346 6.97 20.22 13.82
N ARG A 347 8.11 20.91 13.95
CA ARG A 347 8.20 22.39 13.88
C ARG A 347 8.68 22.93 12.53
N LEU A 348 8.83 22.08 11.52
CA LEU A 348 9.17 22.52 10.17
C LEU A 348 8.00 23.33 9.61
N GLU A 349 8.20 24.64 9.44
CA GLU A 349 7.14 25.53 8.94
C GLU A 349 7.14 25.59 7.40
N GLN A 350 8.33 25.52 6.80
CA GLN A 350 8.56 25.60 5.35
C GLN A 350 9.78 24.74 4.95
N VAL A 351 9.74 24.05 3.81
CA VAL A 351 10.95 23.34 3.31
C VAL A 351 12.00 24.34 2.79
N ILE A 352 11.57 25.30 1.95
CA ILE A 352 12.37 26.47 1.56
C ILE A 352 11.92 27.67 2.39
N GLY A 353 12.83 28.23 3.18
CA GLY A 353 12.56 29.32 4.11
C GLY A 353 12.69 30.71 3.48
N PHE A 354 11.61 31.48 3.44
CA PHE A 354 11.60 32.86 2.97
C PHE A 354 11.60 33.80 4.19
N GLY A 355 12.74 34.45 4.46
CA GLY A 355 12.89 35.34 5.61
C GLY A 355 12.08 36.65 5.48
N GLN A 356 11.77 37.29 6.61
CA GLN A 356 11.13 38.62 6.64
C GLN A 356 12.13 39.78 6.41
N GLU A 357 13.35 39.50 5.96
CA GLU A 357 14.44 40.48 5.85
C GLU A 357 14.91 40.60 4.40
N ASP A 358 14.53 41.70 3.73
CA ASP A 358 15.18 42.40 2.60
C ASP A 358 15.77 41.58 1.41
N GLU A 359 15.49 40.29 1.29
CA GLU A 359 15.87 39.48 0.13
C GLU A 359 14.98 39.82 -1.08
N ILE A 360 15.32 40.92 -1.77
CA ILE A 360 14.92 41.14 -3.15
C ILE A 360 15.57 40.03 -3.98
N ILE A 361 14.79 38.98 -4.21
CA ILE A 361 14.98 38.00 -5.26
C ILE A 361 14.11 38.49 -6.41
N GLU A 362 14.68 38.69 -7.60
CA GLU A 362 13.85 38.90 -8.79
C GLU A 362 12.95 37.68 -8.97
N ASN A 363 11.63 37.87 -8.91
CA ASN A 363 10.63 36.80 -8.80
C ASN A 363 10.80 35.69 -9.86
N ASP A 364 11.33 36.05 -11.04
CA ASP A 364 11.58 35.15 -12.16
C ASP A 364 12.63 34.06 -11.85
N CYS A 365 13.57 34.30 -10.93
CA CYS A 365 14.60 33.31 -10.60
C CYS A 365 14.05 32.07 -9.87
N LEU A 366 12.93 32.18 -9.15
CA LEU A 366 12.40 31.09 -8.32
C LEU A 366 11.72 29.97 -9.14
N LEU A 367 11.43 30.24 -10.42
CA LEU A 367 10.61 29.40 -11.31
C LEU A 367 11.19 28.02 -11.66
N TYR A 368 12.45 27.72 -11.29
CA TYR A 368 13.17 26.54 -11.79
C TYR A 368 13.95 25.74 -10.71
N CYS A 369 13.43 25.68 -9.48
CA CYS A 369 14.03 24.85 -8.43
C CYS A 369 13.85 23.35 -8.70
N TRP A 370 14.93 22.58 -8.57
CA TRP A 370 14.99 21.10 -8.62
C TRP A 370 14.49 20.44 -9.93
N PRO A 371 15.04 20.82 -11.10
CA PRO A 371 14.59 20.36 -12.42
C PRO A 371 14.78 18.85 -12.70
N LYS A 372 15.29 18.08 -11.74
CA LYS A 372 15.48 16.63 -11.83
C LYS A 372 14.77 15.86 -10.70
N LEU A 373 13.96 16.52 -9.87
CA LEU A 373 13.29 15.87 -8.74
C LEU A 373 12.28 14.84 -9.24
N LYS A 374 12.45 13.58 -8.84
CA LYS A 374 11.61 12.44 -9.20
C LYS A 374 10.71 12.00 -8.04
N ALA A 375 11.22 12.05 -6.81
CA ALA A 375 10.50 11.60 -5.62
C ALA A 375 10.47 12.68 -4.55
N LEU A 376 9.26 13.07 -4.14
CA LEU A 376 9.00 13.90 -2.97
C LEU A 376 8.18 13.09 -1.96
N HIS A 377 8.73 12.86 -0.77
CA HIS A 377 8.05 12.19 0.33
C HIS A 377 8.11 13.08 1.57
N ILE A 378 6.97 13.58 2.00
CA ILE A 378 6.82 14.33 3.25
C ILE A 378 5.83 13.59 4.13
N GLN A 379 6.18 13.38 5.40
CA GLN A 379 5.32 12.66 6.33
C GLN A 379 5.46 13.18 7.76
N ASP A 380 4.38 13.23 8.54
CA ASP A 380 4.42 13.53 9.98
C ASP A 380 5.20 14.84 10.23
N CYS A 381 4.66 15.94 9.72
CA CYS A 381 5.29 17.27 9.76
C CYS A 381 4.22 18.29 10.17
N GLU A 382 3.91 18.33 11.46
CA GLU A 382 2.74 19.01 12.01
C GLU A 382 2.61 20.50 11.65
N SER A 383 3.70 21.26 11.75
CA SER A 383 3.70 22.72 11.51
C SER A 383 3.88 23.13 10.05
N LEU A 384 3.99 22.17 9.12
CA LEU A 384 4.34 22.45 7.73
C LEU A 384 3.18 23.12 6.99
N LYS A 385 3.37 24.38 6.59
CA LYS A 385 2.34 25.18 5.91
C LYS A 385 2.49 25.16 4.39
N TYR A 386 3.74 25.14 3.90
CA TYR A 386 4.10 25.25 2.48
C TYR A 386 5.37 24.46 2.15
N ILE A 387 5.44 23.86 0.97
CA ILE A 387 6.65 23.16 0.50
C ILE A 387 7.55 24.12 -0.30
N SER A 388 6.99 24.83 -1.30
CA SER A 388 7.69 25.86 -2.07
C SER A 388 6.74 26.97 -2.54
N THR A 389 7.31 28.14 -2.86
CA THR A 389 6.68 29.12 -3.76
C THR A 389 7.03 28.76 -5.21
N ASN A 390 6.11 29.03 -6.15
CA ASN A 390 6.33 29.11 -7.61
C ASN A 390 7.32 28.12 -8.27
N THR A 391 7.21 26.81 -8.06
CA THR A 391 7.89 25.81 -8.92
C THR A 391 6.96 25.30 -10.00
N LEU A 392 7.00 25.93 -11.17
CA LEU A 392 6.59 25.27 -12.40
C LEU A 392 7.66 24.24 -12.80
N ILE A 393 7.21 23.09 -13.31
CA ILE A 393 8.04 22.12 -14.03
C ILE A 393 9.11 21.42 -13.15
N GLN A 394 8.69 20.35 -12.46
CA GLN A 394 9.59 19.30 -11.99
C GLN A 394 9.17 17.97 -12.62
N PRO A 395 10.11 17.10 -13.07
CA PRO A 395 9.81 15.78 -13.63
C PRO A 395 9.51 14.77 -12.52
N LEU A 396 8.74 15.18 -11.51
CA LEU A 396 8.29 14.32 -10.41
C LEU A 396 7.61 13.09 -11.00
N GLU A 397 7.96 11.91 -10.51
CA GLU A 397 7.36 10.62 -10.85
C GLU A 397 6.40 10.17 -9.73
N TYR A 398 6.74 10.53 -8.49
CA TYR A 398 6.10 10.14 -7.23
C TYR A 398 6.01 11.34 -6.27
N VAL A 399 4.80 11.62 -5.75
CA VAL A 399 4.58 12.55 -4.64
C VAL A 399 3.75 11.86 -3.57
N TYR A 400 4.26 11.82 -2.34
CA TYR A 400 3.55 11.40 -1.14
C TYR A 400 3.62 12.51 -0.09
N ILE A 401 2.46 12.91 0.42
CA ILE A 401 2.35 13.86 1.54
C ILE A 401 1.34 13.30 2.54
N GLY A 402 1.80 12.97 3.75
CA GLY A 402 0.99 12.32 4.79
C GLY A 402 1.09 12.99 6.15
N ASN A 403 -0.02 13.14 6.87
CA ASN A 403 -0.04 13.63 8.27
C ASN A 403 0.69 14.99 8.44
N CYS A 404 0.31 15.98 7.62
CA CYS A 404 0.82 17.35 7.74
C CYS A 404 -0.36 18.29 8.04
N HIS A 405 -0.77 18.36 9.31
CA HIS A 405 -2.07 18.92 9.66
C HIS A 405 -2.22 20.42 9.38
N GLN A 406 -1.14 21.21 9.37
CA GLN A 406 -1.16 22.64 9.01
C GLN A 406 -0.94 22.93 7.51
N LEU A 407 -0.86 21.91 6.64
CA LEU A 407 -0.59 22.11 5.22
C LEU A 407 -1.81 22.68 4.49
N ILE A 408 -1.77 23.98 4.18
CA ILE A 408 -2.89 24.69 3.52
C ILE A 408 -2.90 24.41 2.01
N GLN A 409 -1.71 24.32 1.41
CA GLN A 409 -1.49 24.17 -0.03
C GLN A 409 -0.10 23.55 -0.28
N ILE A 410 0.01 22.73 -1.32
CA ILE A 410 1.28 22.09 -1.71
C ILE A 410 2.26 23.15 -2.25
N TYR A 411 1.76 24.07 -3.09
CA TYR A 411 2.51 25.19 -3.66
C TYR A 411 1.85 26.52 -3.28
N ASN A 412 2.65 27.50 -2.86
CA ASN A 412 2.14 28.86 -2.63
C ASN A 412 2.14 29.66 -3.93
N MET A 413 0.95 30.09 -4.34
CA MET A 413 0.69 30.89 -5.54
C MET A 413 0.07 32.23 -5.11
N GLU A 414 0.88 33.28 -5.03
CA GLU A 414 0.34 34.64 -4.95
C GLU A 414 -0.24 35.03 -6.31
N GLN A 415 -1.51 35.45 -6.32
CA GLN A 415 -2.21 35.87 -7.53
C GLN A 415 -1.54 37.12 -8.10
N ASN A 416 -0.82 37.00 -9.23
CA ASN A 416 -0.55 38.04 -10.26
C ASN A 416 0.73 37.75 -11.11
N ILE A 417 0.89 36.55 -11.66
CA ILE A 417 1.94 36.30 -12.67
C ILE A 417 1.29 35.83 -13.97
N VAL A 418 1.30 36.70 -14.97
CA VAL A 418 1.03 36.34 -16.37
C VAL A 418 2.21 35.51 -16.85
N LEU A 419 1.97 34.24 -17.19
CA LEU A 419 3.03 33.39 -17.74
C LEU A 419 3.44 33.92 -19.13
N PRO A 420 4.74 33.98 -19.45
CA PRO A 420 5.16 34.19 -20.82
C PRO A 420 4.68 33.02 -21.68
N GLU A 421 4.29 33.30 -22.92
CA GLU A 421 3.82 32.31 -23.90
C GLU A 421 4.94 31.32 -24.24
N LEU A 422 5.04 30.24 -23.46
CA LEU A 422 5.93 29.11 -23.73
C LEU A 422 5.39 28.32 -24.92
N GLY A 423 5.75 28.78 -26.12
CA GLY A 423 5.50 28.12 -27.39
C GLY A 423 6.30 26.82 -27.57
N SER A 424 6.00 25.81 -26.76
CA SER A 424 6.44 24.42 -26.97
C SER A 424 5.53 23.43 -26.23
N GLN A 425 4.92 22.51 -26.99
CA GLN A 425 4.06 21.45 -26.47
C GLN A 425 4.89 20.30 -25.87
N GLU A 426 5.53 20.54 -24.72
CA GLU A 426 6.20 19.47 -23.95
C GLU A 426 5.48 19.25 -22.62
N SER A 427 5.34 17.98 -22.22
CA SER A 427 4.55 17.59 -21.04
C SER A 427 5.25 18.05 -19.76
N LEU A 428 4.59 18.91 -18.99
CA LEU A 428 5.23 19.69 -17.92
C LEU A 428 5.52 18.87 -16.63
N THR A 429 4.97 17.66 -16.48
CA THR A 429 5.28 16.75 -15.37
C THR A 429 5.21 15.27 -15.77
N ASN A 430 6.13 14.45 -15.26
CA ASN A 430 6.11 12.98 -15.39
C ASN A 430 5.32 12.30 -14.27
N LEU A 431 4.47 13.04 -13.54
CA LEU A 431 3.91 12.59 -12.27
C LEU A 431 2.96 11.43 -12.50
N THR A 432 3.37 10.22 -12.12
CA THR A 432 2.58 9.00 -12.35
C THR A 432 1.69 8.68 -11.16
N PHE A 433 2.17 8.98 -9.94
CA PHE A 433 1.51 8.64 -8.69
C PHE A 433 1.50 9.84 -7.74
N LEU A 434 0.31 10.15 -7.24
CA LEU A 434 0.05 11.18 -6.24
C LEU A 434 -0.76 10.58 -5.10
N GLU A 435 -0.20 10.60 -3.89
CA GLU A 435 -0.84 10.16 -2.66
C GLU A 435 -0.85 11.29 -1.62
N LEU A 436 -2.04 11.68 -1.18
CA LEU A 436 -2.27 12.70 -0.17
C LEU A 436 -3.08 12.09 0.98
N ARG A 437 -2.59 12.22 2.21
CA ARG A 437 -3.18 11.54 3.37
C ARG A 437 -3.21 12.41 4.63
N SER A 438 -4.36 12.50 5.29
CA SER A 438 -4.52 13.19 6.58
C SER A 438 -4.05 14.65 6.52
N LEU A 439 -4.66 15.43 5.63
CA LEU A 439 -4.33 16.83 5.35
C LEU A 439 -5.58 17.72 5.57
N PRO A 440 -6.05 17.92 6.82
CA PRO A 440 -7.30 18.59 7.13
C PRO A 440 -7.34 20.08 6.73
N GLU A 441 -6.19 20.77 6.69
CA GLU A 441 -6.13 22.17 6.26
C GLU A 441 -5.99 22.36 4.74
N LEU A 442 -5.78 21.27 3.97
CA LEU A 442 -5.53 21.35 2.53
C LEU A 442 -6.78 21.82 1.77
N LYS A 443 -6.70 23.02 1.17
CA LYS A 443 -7.80 23.60 0.37
C LYS A 443 -7.63 23.37 -1.11
N TYR A 444 -6.39 23.47 -1.60
CA TYR A 444 -6.05 23.40 -3.02
C TYR A 444 -4.83 22.52 -3.22
N MET A 445 -4.95 21.54 -4.12
CA MET A 445 -3.81 20.73 -4.56
C MET A 445 -2.94 21.50 -5.57
N TRP A 446 -3.57 22.23 -6.50
CA TRP A 446 -2.90 23.02 -7.55
C TRP A 446 -3.71 24.28 -7.88
N ASN A 447 -3.08 25.46 -7.87
CA ASN A 447 -3.70 26.74 -8.29
C ASN A 447 -2.96 27.32 -9.50
N GLY A 448 -3.37 26.95 -10.73
CA GLY A 448 -2.77 27.50 -11.95
C GLY A 448 -3.13 26.74 -13.23
N PRO A 449 -2.67 27.23 -14.40
CA PRO A 449 -2.84 26.57 -15.70
C PRO A 449 -1.92 25.34 -15.83
N ASN A 450 -2.31 24.25 -15.17
CA ASN A 450 -1.55 23.00 -15.14
C ASN A 450 -1.80 22.17 -16.41
N HIS A 451 -1.20 22.60 -17.50
CA HIS A 451 -1.28 21.90 -18.77
C HIS A 451 -0.42 20.62 -18.74
N TYR A 452 -1.03 19.47 -19.09
CA TYR A 452 -0.37 18.17 -19.36
C TYR A 452 0.20 17.43 -18.13
N LEU A 453 -0.67 16.93 -17.26
CA LEU A 453 -0.31 16.00 -16.17
C LEU A 453 -0.38 14.52 -16.60
N ASN A 454 0.72 13.77 -16.44
CA ASN A 454 0.81 12.34 -16.78
C ASN A 454 0.36 11.37 -15.66
N LEU A 455 -0.57 11.81 -14.80
CA LEU A 455 -1.06 11.00 -13.67
C LEU A 455 -1.66 9.68 -14.14
N HIS A 456 -1.20 8.58 -13.55
CA HIS A 456 -1.72 7.23 -13.75
C HIS A 456 -2.59 6.78 -12.57
N ARG A 457 -2.26 7.22 -11.35
CA ARG A 457 -3.01 6.95 -10.13
C ARG A 457 -3.01 8.15 -9.19
N VAL A 458 -4.18 8.45 -8.63
CA VAL A 458 -4.41 9.47 -7.60
C VAL A 458 -5.10 8.82 -6.41
N GLN A 459 -4.53 8.97 -5.22
CA GLN A 459 -5.09 8.50 -3.94
C GLN A 459 -5.18 9.69 -2.97
N ILE A 460 -6.37 9.96 -2.44
CA ILE A 460 -6.63 11.08 -1.52
C ILE A 460 -7.44 10.58 -0.34
N ILE A 461 -6.93 10.76 0.87
CA ILE A 461 -7.45 10.12 2.09
C ILE A 461 -7.45 11.16 3.22
N ASP A 462 -8.55 11.32 3.95
CA ASP A 462 -8.61 12.20 5.14
C ASP A 462 -8.18 13.67 4.82
N CYS A 463 -8.78 14.28 3.78
CA CYS A 463 -8.47 15.63 3.29
C CYS A 463 -9.70 16.55 3.36
N ASP A 464 -10.06 16.98 4.56
CA ASP A 464 -11.43 17.46 4.84
C ASP A 464 -11.80 18.85 4.30
N LYS A 465 -10.85 19.74 4.03
CA LYS A 465 -11.12 21.07 3.45
C LYS A 465 -11.03 21.14 1.92
N LEU A 466 -10.70 20.03 1.26
CA LEU A 466 -10.56 19.96 -0.18
C LEU A 466 -11.95 19.97 -0.85
N THR A 467 -12.30 21.03 -1.57
CA THR A 467 -13.64 21.22 -2.16
C THR A 467 -13.77 20.63 -3.57
N TYR A 468 -12.67 20.61 -4.32
CA TYR A 468 -12.50 19.93 -5.61
C TYR A 468 -11.04 19.48 -5.79
N LEU A 469 -10.79 18.51 -6.68
CA LEU A 469 -9.43 17.96 -6.89
C LEU A 469 -8.65 18.70 -7.96
N PHE A 470 -9.28 18.93 -9.11
CA PHE A 470 -8.67 19.51 -10.30
C PHE A 470 -9.62 20.52 -10.96
N SER A 471 -9.12 21.52 -11.67
CA SER A 471 -9.97 22.32 -12.56
C SER A 471 -10.43 21.47 -13.76
N GLU A 472 -11.53 21.86 -14.39
CA GLU A 472 -12.04 21.18 -15.60
C GLU A 472 -10.99 21.13 -16.73
N ILE A 473 -10.19 22.18 -16.89
CA ILE A 473 -9.09 22.25 -17.87
C ILE A 473 -8.04 21.18 -17.55
N THR A 474 -7.56 21.12 -16.31
CA THR A 474 -6.59 20.10 -15.87
C THR A 474 -7.13 18.69 -16.12
N ALA A 475 -8.41 18.45 -15.82
CA ALA A 475 -9.04 17.15 -15.98
C ALA A 475 -9.10 16.65 -17.43
N ARG A 476 -9.27 17.55 -18.40
CA ARG A 476 -9.16 17.23 -19.85
C ARG A 476 -7.74 16.83 -20.26
N THR A 477 -6.71 17.22 -19.50
CA THR A 477 -5.31 16.81 -19.76
C THR A 477 -4.91 15.47 -19.11
N LEU A 478 -5.72 14.93 -18.19
CA LEU A 478 -5.47 13.68 -17.47
C LEU A 478 -5.71 12.42 -18.34
N VAL A 479 -5.15 12.41 -19.55
CA VAL A 479 -5.36 11.36 -20.58
C VAL A 479 -4.70 10.02 -20.26
N HIS A 480 -3.92 9.95 -19.17
CA HIS A 480 -3.24 8.76 -18.66
C HIS A 480 -3.83 8.17 -17.38
N LEU A 481 -4.80 8.84 -16.74
CA LEU A 481 -5.33 8.43 -15.44
C LEU A 481 -6.08 7.10 -15.54
N GLN A 482 -5.67 6.11 -14.75
CA GLN A 482 -6.26 4.76 -14.71
C GLN A 482 -6.98 4.48 -13.38
N PHE A 483 -6.50 5.04 -12.27
CA PHE A 483 -7.01 4.79 -10.92
C PHE A 483 -7.26 6.10 -10.18
N LEU A 484 -8.51 6.31 -9.75
CA LEU A 484 -8.88 7.40 -8.85
C LEU A 484 -9.50 6.81 -7.58
N GLU A 485 -8.93 7.14 -6.43
CA GLU A 485 -9.31 6.61 -5.13
C GLU A 485 -9.39 7.73 -4.09
N ILE A 486 -10.54 7.87 -3.43
CA ILE A 486 -10.86 8.97 -2.52
C ILE A 486 -11.55 8.42 -1.28
N TRP A 487 -11.07 8.76 -0.09
CA TRP A 487 -11.65 8.30 1.18
C TRP A 487 -11.75 9.45 2.18
N ASN A 488 -12.86 9.53 2.91
CA ASN A 488 -13.03 10.47 4.03
C ASN A 488 -12.62 11.91 3.68
N CYS A 489 -13.17 12.48 2.60
CA CYS A 489 -12.97 13.90 2.27
C CYS A 489 -14.29 14.62 2.46
N GLU A 490 -14.51 15.19 3.64
CA GLU A 490 -15.86 15.66 4.03
C GLU A 490 -16.35 16.85 3.19
N SER A 491 -15.55 17.89 2.94
CA SER A 491 -15.97 19.08 2.18
C SER A 491 -15.94 18.93 0.64
N LEU A 492 -15.54 17.77 0.12
CA LEU A 492 -15.40 17.54 -1.31
C LEU A 492 -16.78 17.58 -1.98
N GLU A 493 -17.11 18.66 -2.70
CA GLU A 493 -18.42 18.83 -3.32
C GLU A 493 -18.50 18.24 -4.74
N ARG A 494 -17.38 18.31 -5.47
CA ARG A 494 -17.23 17.85 -6.85
C ARG A 494 -15.82 17.31 -7.02
N LEU A 495 -15.61 16.38 -7.95
CA LEU A 495 -14.23 16.01 -8.32
C LEU A 495 -13.53 17.14 -9.07
N PHE A 496 -14.29 17.94 -9.83
CA PHE A 496 -13.77 18.96 -10.73
C PHE A 496 -14.38 20.34 -10.45
N GLY A 497 -13.51 21.34 -10.32
CA GLY A 497 -13.88 22.75 -10.16
C GLY A 497 -14.32 23.37 -11.48
N GLY A 498 -15.41 24.13 -11.46
CA GLY A 498 -15.84 24.95 -12.59
C GLY A 498 -14.88 26.13 -12.80
N ALA A 499 -14.88 26.70 -14.01
CA ALA A 499 -13.96 27.77 -14.37
C ALA A 499 -14.16 29.04 -13.51
N GLU A 500 -13.19 29.32 -12.64
CA GLU A 500 -13.01 30.64 -12.04
C GLU A 500 -12.26 31.53 -13.05
N ASN A 501 -12.94 32.56 -13.56
CA ASN A 501 -12.38 33.71 -14.27
C ASN A 501 -11.44 33.41 -15.46
N MET A 502 -12.01 32.93 -16.58
CA MET A 502 -11.43 33.15 -17.91
C MET A 502 -12.41 33.91 -18.80
N ASP A 503 -12.24 35.23 -18.84
CA ASP A 503 -12.62 35.99 -20.03
C ASP A 503 -11.69 35.57 -21.19
N GLU A 504 -12.24 35.42 -22.39
CA GLU A 504 -11.50 35.23 -23.65
C GLU A 504 -10.52 34.04 -23.75
N ILE A 505 -11.03 32.81 -23.58
CA ILE A 505 -10.64 31.73 -24.51
C ILE A 505 -11.80 31.52 -25.49
N ASP A 506 -11.53 31.64 -26.78
CA ASP A 506 -12.54 31.49 -27.83
C ASP A 506 -12.93 30.01 -28.03
N VAL A 507 -13.85 29.53 -27.18
CA VAL A 507 -14.42 28.18 -27.23
C VAL A 507 -15.20 27.93 -28.54
N SER A 508 -15.45 28.96 -29.38
CA SER A 508 -16.12 28.77 -30.67
C SER A 508 -15.32 27.93 -31.67
N ASN A 509 -13.99 27.84 -31.51
CA ASN A 509 -13.11 27.00 -32.32
C ASN A 509 -12.99 25.53 -31.85
N ILE A 510 -13.49 25.17 -30.66
CA ILE A 510 -13.49 23.77 -30.18
C ILE A 510 -14.86 23.13 -30.45
N LYS A 511 -15.24 23.02 -31.73
CA LYS A 511 -16.57 22.51 -32.12
C LYS A 511 -16.65 21.09 -32.70
N ASP A 512 -15.51 20.43 -32.97
CA ASP A 512 -15.53 19.06 -33.54
C ASP A 512 -14.50 18.06 -32.98
N GLN A 513 -13.55 18.43 -32.09
CA GLN A 513 -12.56 17.48 -31.53
C GLN A 513 -12.17 17.75 -30.05
N SER A 514 -13.15 17.77 -29.14
CA SER A 514 -12.87 17.75 -27.70
C SER A 514 -12.28 16.41 -27.27
N PRO A 515 -11.15 16.35 -26.54
CA PRO A 515 -10.66 15.09 -25.99
C PRO A 515 -11.64 14.55 -24.94
N LEU A 516 -11.90 13.23 -25.00
CA LEU A 516 -12.70 12.52 -24.00
C LEU A 516 -12.21 12.82 -22.57
N PHE A 517 -13.14 12.99 -21.65
CA PHE A 517 -12.84 13.29 -20.25
C PHE A 517 -12.36 12.00 -19.54
N LEU A 518 -11.12 11.99 -19.01
CA LEU A 518 -10.48 10.83 -18.36
C LEU A 518 -10.51 9.52 -19.20
N PRO A 519 -10.00 9.53 -20.44
CA PRO A 519 -10.25 8.49 -21.44
C PRO A 519 -9.78 7.09 -21.03
N LYS A 520 -8.71 6.97 -20.24
CA LYS A 520 -8.10 5.68 -19.85
C LYS A 520 -8.50 5.20 -18.45
N LEU A 521 -9.48 5.84 -17.81
CA LEU A 521 -9.88 5.54 -16.43
C LEU A 521 -10.45 4.12 -16.33
N LYS A 522 -9.84 3.28 -15.47
CA LYS A 522 -10.23 1.88 -15.24
C LYS A 522 -11.00 1.67 -13.95
N ARG A 523 -10.67 2.44 -12.90
CA ARG A 523 -11.30 2.29 -11.57
C ARG A 523 -11.55 3.64 -10.93
N VAL A 524 -12.77 3.81 -10.44
CA VAL A 524 -13.16 4.88 -9.51
C VAL A 524 -13.59 4.25 -8.19
N MET A 525 -12.96 4.69 -7.10
CA MET A 525 -13.31 4.29 -5.74
C MET A 525 -13.49 5.54 -4.88
N ILE A 526 -14.69 5.76 -4.34
CA ILE A 526 -14.99 6.93 -3.51
C ILE A 526 -15.76 6.48 -2.27
N ARG A 527 -15.23 6.74 -1.08
CA ARG A 527 -15.88 6.34 0.16
C ARG A 527 -15.91 7.44 1.21
N ARG A 528 -17.07 7.62 1.86
CA ARG A 528 -17.28 8.57 2.96
C ARG A 528 -16.97 10.03 2.61
N CYS A 529 -17.24 10.45 1.38
CA CYS A 529 -17.25 11.88 1.02
C CYS A 529 -18.66 12.43 1.25
N GLU A 530 -18.86 13.15 2.36
CA GLU A 530 -20.22 13.56 2.81
C GLU A 530 -20.87 14.60 1.89
N ASN A 531 -20.10 15.59 1.41
CA ASN A 531 -20.62 16.69 0.59
C ASN A 531 -20.59 16.47 -0.92
N LEU A 532 -20.08 15.33 -1.39
CA LEU A 532 -19.91 15.05 -2.82
C LEU A 532 -21.28 14.96 -3.50
N LYS A 533 -21.54 15.83 -4.47
CA LYS A 533 -22.82 15.91 -5.21
C LYS A 533 -22.73 15.33 -6.62
N TYR A 534 -21.58 15.52 -7.29
CA TYR A 534 -21.36 15.19 -8.70
C TYR A 534 -19.94 14.67 -8.94
N LEU A 535 -19.76 13.66 -9.79
CA LEU A 535 -18.43 13.22 -10.23
C LEU A 535 -17.96 13.96 -11.49
N CYS A 536 -18.55 13.68 -12.66
CA CYS A 536 -18.18 14.35 -13.92
C CYS A 536 -19.27 14.31 -15.01
N SER A 537 -19.17 15.26 -15.95
CA SER A 537 -19.81 15.16 -17.26
C SER A 537 -18.90 14.35 -18.19
N SER A 538 -19.44 13.33 -18.86
CA SER A 538 -18.66 12.39 -19.67
C SER A 538 -19.32 12.09 -21.01
N GLN A 539 -18.66 12.50 -22.08
CA GLN A 539 -18.57 11.66 -23.27
C GLN A 539 -17.83 10.37 -22.85
N GLY A 540 -18.30 9.20 -23.31
CA GLY A 540 -18.15 7.91 -22.62
C GLY A 540 -16.74 7.53 -22.10
N LEU A 541 -16.70 6.72 -21.04
CA LEU A 541 -15.48 6.17 -20.43
C LEU A 541 -15.22 4.72 -20.93
N PRO A 542 -14.55 4.51 -22.09
CA PRO A 542 -14.50 3.20 -22.75
C PRO A 542 -13.71 2.15 -21.97
N TYR A 543 -12.73 2.55 -21.14
CA TYR A 543 -11.87 1.61 -20.40
C TYR A 543 -12.30 1.37 -18.95
N LEU A 544 -13.45 1.90 -18.51
CA LEU A 544 -13.89 1.78 -17.12
C LEU A 544 -14.29 0.34 -16.77
N GLU A 545 -13.56 -0.27 -15.84
CA GLU A 545 -13.75 -1.66 -15.41
C GLU A 545 -14.52 -1.76 -14.09
N SER A 546 -14.40 -0.78 -13.19
CA SER A 546 -15.04 -0.84 -11.86
C SER A 546 -15.41 0.52 -11.27
N ILE A 547 -16.59 0.57 -10.65
CA ILE A 547 -17.10 1.69 -9.84
C ILE A 547 -17.40 1.18 -8.43
N ASP A 548 -16.81 1.79 -7.40
CA ASP A 548 -17.12 1.53 -5.99
C ASP A 548 -17.38 2.87 -5.30
N ILE A 549 -18.64 3.18 -4.99
CA ILE A 549 -19.04 4.41 -4.32
C ILE A 549 -19.84 4.07 -3.08
N GLY A 550 -19.35 4.50 -1.91
CA GLY A 550 -19.90 4.11 -0.62
C GLY A 550 -19.99 5.25 0.38
N TYR A 551 -21.09 5.34 1.13
CA TYR A 551 -21.28 6.31 2.22
C TYR A 551 -21.15 7.77 1.74
N CYS A 552 -21.66 8.09 0.55
CA CYS A 552 -21.75 9.46 0.02
C CYS A 552 -23.22 9.92 0.03
N PRO A 553 -23.74 10.41 1.17
CA PRO A 553 -25.16 10.69 1.35
C PRO A 553 -25.70 11.82 0.47
N ARG A 554 -24.91 12.87 0.18
CA ARG A 554 -25.31 14.02 -0.66
C ARG A 554 -25.03 13.83 -2.15
N LEU A 555 -24.61 12.64 -2.58
CA LEU A 555 -24.35 12.34 -3.99
C LEU A 555 -25.67 12.32 -4.74
N ILE A 556 -25.82 13.17 -5.75
CA ILE A 556 -27.04 13.32 -6.55
C ILE A 556 -26.91 12.54 -7.86
N GLN A 557 -25.76 12.67 -8.53
CA GLN A 557 -25.50 12.07 -9.84
C GLN A 557 -24.04 11.60 -9.98
N ILE A 558 -23.85 10.48 -10.66
CA ILE A 558 -22.52 9.92 -10.94
C ILE A 558 -22.01 10.40 -12.31
N PHE A 559 -22.63 9.97 -13.42
CA PHE A 559 -22.24 10.40 -14.77
C PHE A 559 -23.36 11.16 -15.50
N ASN A 560 -22.98 12.20 -16.24
CA ASN A 560 -23.85 12.88 -17.21
C ASN A 560 -23.40 12.51 -18.64
N MET A 561 -24.29 11.96 -19.47
CA MET A 561 -23.99 11.50 -20.83
C MET A 561 -24.59 12.45 -21.86
N GLU A 562 -23.77 12.95 -22.79
CA GLU A 562 -24.25 13.76 -23.90
C GLU A 562 -24.96 12.89 -24.98
N LYS A 563 -26.02 13.43 -25.61
CA LYS A 563 -26.67 12.75 -26.74
C LYS A 563 -25.79 12.87 -28.00
N ASN A 564 -25.37 11.72 -28.56
CA ASN A 564 -24.76 11.69 -29.89
C ASN A 564 -25.75 12.21 -30.95
N LYS A 565 -25.27 13.03 -31.90
CA LYS A 565 -26.08 13.65 -32.96
C LYS A 565 -26.70 12.64 -33.94
N ASP A 566 -26.17 11.42 -34.01
CA ASP A 566 -26.43 10.47 -35.11
C ASP A 566 -27.56 9.45 -34.84
N GLY A 567 -28.29 9.58 -33.72
CA GLY A 567 -29.50 8.77 -33.43
C GLY A 567 -29.28 7.28 -33.14
N PHE A 568 -28.07 6.75 -33.36
CA PHE A 568 -27.73 5.34 -33.11
C PHE A 568 -26.65 5.21 -32.02
N GLY A 569 -27.07 4.70 -30.86
CA GLY A 569 -26.17 4.15 -29.84
C GLY A 569 -25.50 5.16 -28.91
N LEU A 570 -25.96 5.19 -27.65
CA LEU A 570 -25.13 5.63 -26.53
C LEU A 570 -23.87 4.75 -26.49
N GLN A 571 -22.69 5.36 -26.37
CA GLN A 571 -21.51 4.61 -25.91
C GLN A 571 -21.77 4.14 -24.48
N GLY A 572 -22.05 2.85 -24.31
CA GLY A 572 -22.11 2.22 -22.99
C GLY A 572 -20.74 2.15 -22.33
N PHE A 573 -20.63 1.40 -21.23
CA PHE A 573 -19.33 1.13 -20.59
C PHE A 573 -18.88 -0.28 -21.01
N PRO A 574 -18.13 -0.42 -22.12
CA PRO A 574 -17.96 -1.69 -22.80
C PRO A 574 -17.02 -2.65 -22.07
N LEU A 575 -16.29 -2.20 -21.03
CA LEU A 575 -15.40 -3.04 -20.22
C LEU A 575 -15.81 -3.11 -18.74
N LEU A 576 -16.98 -2.57 -18.36
CA LEU A 576 -17.42 -2.49 -16.97
C LEU A 576 -17.77 -3.88 -16.41
N LYS A 577 -17.06 -4.29 -15.36
CA LYS A 577 -17.17 -5.61 -14.71
C LYS A 577 -17.89 -5.56 -13.38
N SER A 578 -17.77 -4.45 -12.64
CA SER A 578 -18.35 -4.34 -11.31
C SER A 578 -18.83 -2.93 -10.95
N VAL A 579 -20.01 -2.86 -10.33
CA VAL A 579 -20.61 -1.63 -9.80
C VAL A 579 -21.09 -1.90 -8.37
N TYR A 580 -20.54 -1.15 -7.41
CA TYR A 580 -20.97 -1.18 -6.00
C TYR A 580 -21.39 0.22 -5.58
N LEU A 581 -22.66 0.40 -5.22
CA LEU A 581 -23.24 1.65 -4.75
C LEU A 581 -23.85 1.42 -3.35
N LYS A 582 -23.27 2.01 -2.30
CA LYS A 582 -23.67 1.73 -0.91
C LYS A 582 -23.96 3.01 -0.14
N ASN A 583 -25.11 3.11 0.53
CA ASN A 583 -25.47 4.22 1.43
C ASN A 583 -25.40 5.61 0.78
N CYS A 584 -25.81 5.73 -0.49
CA CYS A 584 -25.92 7.01 -1.20
C CYS A 584 -27.38 7.48 -1.17
N SER A 585 -27.77 8.18 -0.11
CA SER A 585 -29.18 8.41 0.22
C SER A 585 -29.91 9.41 -0.69
N GLN A 586 -29.21 10.41 -1.23
CA GLN A 586 -29.75 11.39 -2.19
C GLN A 586 -29.47 11.05 -3.67
N LEU A 587 -28.91 9.87 -3.96
CA LEU A 587 -28.55 9.47 -5.33
C LEU A 587 -29.83 9.33 -6.16
N LEU A 588 -29.99 10.18 -7.17
CA LEU A 588 -31.14 10.19 -8.07
C LEU A 588 -30.86 9.42 -9.35
N GLN A 589 -29.66 9.59 -9.94
CA GLN A 589 -29.30 9.06 -11.25
C GLN A 589 -27.85 8.55 -11.26
N VAL A 590 -27.63 7.32 -11.73
CA VAL A 590 -26.26 6.80 -11.95
C VAL A 590 -25.73 7.27 -13.30
N PHE A 591 -26.61 7.24 -14.30
CA PHE A 591 -26.34 7.61 -15.69
C PHE A 591 -27.55 8.44 -16.17
N SER A 592 -27.31 9.56 -16.86
CA SER A 592 -28.35 10.46 -17.36
C SER A 592 -28.08 10.87 -18.80
N SER A 593 -29.13 11.17 -19.58
CA SER A 593 -29.03 11.48 -21.02
C SER A 593 -29.83 12.73 -21.46
N THR A 594 -30.24 13.59 -20.52
CA THR A 594 -31.08 14.78 -20.79
C THR A 594 -30.80 15.92 -19.82
N GLU A 595 -30.62 17.14 -20.33
CA GLU A 595 -30.49 18.37 -19.52
C GLU A 595 -31.85 18.99 -19.12
N GLU A 596 -32.95 18.54 -19.71
CA GLU A 596 -34.29 19.08 -19.45
C GLU A 596 -34.94 18.44 -18.24
N ARG A 597 -35.35 19.26 -17.26
CA ARG A 597 -35.89 18.82 -15.96
C ARG A 597 -37.33 18.26 -16.01
N ASP A 598 -38.02 18.39 -17.15
CA ASP A 598 -39.47 18.20 -17.26
C ASP A 598 -39.92 17.21 -18.35
N VAL A 599 -39.00 16.50 -19.04
CA VAL A 599 -39.37 15.49 -20.05
C VAL A 599 -39.20 14.06 -19.52
N ILE A 600 -40.30 13.31 -19.61
CA ILE A 600 -40.40 11.90 -19.27
C ILE A 600 -39.57 11.04 -20.25
N GLY A 601 -38.47 10.48 -19.76
CA GLY A 601 -38.22 9.04 -19.91
C GLY A 601 -37.91 8.46 -21.30
N ASP A 602 -36.96 9.02 -22.05
CA ASP A 602 -36.16 8.20 -23.00
C ASP A 602 -35.30 7.20 -22.18
N HIS A 603 -35.90 6.13 -21.65
CA HIS A 603 -35.21 5.12 -20.83
C HIS A 603 -34.37 4.17 -21.70
N ILE A 604 -33.35 4.71 -22.37
CA ILE A 604 -32.43 3.95 -23.21
C ILE A 604 -31.63 2.99 -22.31
N PRO A 605 -31.64 1.66 -22.59
CA PRO A 605 -30.94 0.69 -21.76
C PRO A 605 -29.42 0.84 -21.88
N LEU A 606 -28.73 0.77 -20.74
CA LEU A 606 -27.27 0.85 -20.70
C LEU A 606 -26.65 -0.49 -21.08
N ASN A 607 -25.94 -0.53 -22.21
CA ASN A 607 -25.22 -1.73 -22.63
C ASN A 607 -23.91 -1.90 -21.83
N VAL A 608 -23.86 -2.93 -20.99
CA VAL A 608 -22.73 -3.24 -20.08
C VAL A 608 -22.39 -4.75 -20.16
N PRO A 609 -21.90 -5.23 -21.32
CA PRO A 609 -21.93 -6.65 -21.67
C PRO A 609 -21.05 -7.55 -20.78
N PHE A 610 -20.05 -7.00 -20.09
CA PHE A 610 -19.15 -7.74 -19.19
C PHE A 610 -19.45 -7.54 -17.70
N LEU A 611 -20.57 -6.90 -17.35
CA LEU A 611 -20.93 -6.66 -15.95
C LEU A 611 -21.24 -7.99 -15.25
N LYS A 612 -20.40 -8.34 -14.26
CA LYS A 612 -20.50 -9.55 -13.44
C LYS A 612 -21.14 -9.27 -12.09
N ASN A 613 -20.77 -8.15 -11.45
CA ASN A 613 -21.19 -7.84 -10.08
C ASN A 613 -21.93 -6.50 -10.05
N LEU A 614 -23.17 -6.51 -9.56
CA LEU A 614 -23.97 -5.31 -9.36
C LEU A 614 -24.57 -5.30 -7.96
N GLU A 615 -24.08 -4.41 -7.09
CA GLU A 615 -24.66 -4.14 -5.79
C GLU A 615 -25.15 -2.69 -5.71
N VAL A 616 -26.42 -2.54 -5.35
CA VAL A 616 -27.00 -1.25 -4.94
C VAL A 616 -27.69 -1.45 -3.59
N SER A 617 -27.15 -0.79 -2.55
CA SER A 617 -27.50 -1.00 -1.14
C SER A 617 -27.78 0.34 -0.45
N ASN A 618 -28.97 0.54 0.11
CA ASN A 618 -29.41 1.75 0.81
C ASN A 618 -29.33 3.03 -0.04
N CYS A 619 -29.88 2.98 -1.26
CA CYS A 619 -30.02 4.12 -2.17
C CYS A 619 -31.53 4.38 -2.45
N PRO A 620 -32.31 4.85 -1.44
CA PRO A 620 -33.77 4.91 -1.52
C PRO A 620 -34.34 5.97 -2.46
N GLN A 621 -33.54 6.95 -2.90
CA GLN A 621 -34.00 8.00 -3.83
C GLN A 621 -33.70 7.69 -5.31
N ILE A 622 -32.96 6.62 -5.59
CA ILE A 622 -32.51 6.29 -6.95
C ILE A 622 -33.70 6.09 -7.89
N SER A 623 -33.62 6.68 -9.07
CA SER A 623 -34.59 6.47 -10.14
C SER A 623 -34.33 5.11 -10.76
N CYS A 624 -35.37 4.36 -11.11
CA CYS A 624 -35.19 3.07 -11.76
C CYS A 624 -34.48 3.25 -13.11
N PHE A 625 -33.49 2.42 -13.39
CA PHE A 625 -32.76 2.40 -14.67
C PHE A 625 -32.55 0.98 -15.18
N ILE A 626 -32.33 0.84 -16.49
CA ILE A 626 -32.27 -0.45 -17.18
C ILE A 626 -30.83 -0.73 -17.63
N VAL A 627 -30.32 -1.92 -17.33
CA VAL A 627 -28.99 -2.40 -17.77
C VAL A 627 -29.09 -3.69 -18.58
N GLN A 628 -28.29 -3.80 -19.64
CA GLN A 628 -28.11 -5.04 -20.41
C GLN A 628 -26.81 -5.72 -19.94
N ALA A 629 -26.95 -6.68 -19.03
CA ALA A 629 -25.86 -7.40 -18.36
C ALA A 629 -26.09 -8.92 -18.41
N GLN A 630 -25.69 -9.56 -19.50
CA GLN A 630 -25.92 -11.01 -19.72
C GLN A 630 -24.94 -11.91 -18.94
N LEU A 631 -23.78 -11.37 -18.57
CA LEU A 631 -22.74 -12.06 -17.82
C LEU A 631 -22.81 -11.79 -16.31
N ILE A 632 -23.97 -11.35 -15.81
CA ILE A 632 -24.18 -11.08 -14.38
C ILE A 632 -24.03 -12.38 -13.57
N GLU A 633 -23.16 -12.37 -12.56
CA GLU A 633 -22.92 -13.48 -11.64
C GLU A 633 -23.50 -13.19 -10.25
N GLU A 634 -23.44 -11.92 -9.80
CA GLU A 634 -23.99 -11.47 -8.52
C GLU A 634 -24.84 -10.20 -8.69
N LEU A 635 -26.10 -10.27 -8.24
CA LEU A 635 -27.02 -9.13 -8.16
C LEU A 635 -27.52 -8.94 -6.73
N VAL A 636 -27.22 -7.79 -6.14
CA VAL A 636 -27.64 -7.41 -4.79
C VAL A 636 -28.40 -6.08 -4.84
N LEU A 637 -29.70 -6.10 -4.58
CA LEU A 637 -30.56 -4.92 -4.50
C LEU A 637 -31.17 -4.83 -3.10
N ARG A 638 -30.73 -3.86 -2.30
CA ARG A 638 -31.16 -3.70 -0.92
C ARG A 638 -31.62 -2.28 -0.63
N ASN A 639 -32.90 -2.08 -0.30
CA ASN A 639 -33.44 -0.76 0.06
C ASN A 639 -33.10 0.30 -1.00
N VAL A 640 -33.46 0.00 -2.25
CA VAL A 640 -33.20 0.82 -3.42
C VAL A 640 -34.52 1.27 -4.02
N GLY A 641 -34.55 2.50 -4.54
CA GLY A 641 -35.64 2.99 -5.38
C GLY A 641 -36.77 3.67 -4.61
N ASN A 642 -37.21 4.81 -5.15
CA ASN A 642 -38.44 5.47 -4.71
C ASN A 642 -39.65 4.98 -5.52
N ARG A 643 -40.87 5.37 -5.14
CA ARG A 643 -42.14 4.95 -5.79
C ARG A 643 -42.42 5.61 -7.15
N ARG A 644 -41.54 6.43 -7.71
CA ARG A 644 -41.77 7.05 -9.03
C ARG A 644 -41.74 5.96 -10.09
N GLN A 645 -42.89 5.77 -10.73
CA GLN A 645 -43.07 4.81 -11.81
C GLN A 645 -42.06 5.11 -12.93
N LEU A 646 -41.40 4.06 -13.45
CA LEU A 646 -41.06 4.05 -14.87
C LEU A 646 -42.38 4.28 -15.60
N CYS A 647 -42.46 5.31 -16.43
CA CYS A 647 -43.75 5.72 -16.97
C CYS A 647 -44.39 4.60 -17.79
N ASN A 648 -45.73 4.50 -17.75
CA ASN A 648 -46.55 3.45 -18.38
C ASN A 648 -46.45 3.36 -19.93
N THR A 649 -45.48 4.05 -20.54
CA THR A 649 -45.01 3.71 -21.88
C THR A 649 -44.31 2.36 -21.83
N ASP A 650 -44.73 1.44 -22.70
CA ASP A 650 -44.06 0.15 -22.90
C ASP A 650 -42.54 0.33 -22.85
N VAL A 651 -41.86 -0.38 -21.95
CA VAL A 651 -40.39 -0.46 -21.99
C VAL A 651 -40.06 -0.86 -23.44
N PRO A 652 -39.24 -0.06 -24.16
CA PRO A 652 -39.11 -0.20 -25.61
C PRO A 652 -38.86 -1.66 -25.94
N VAL A 653 -39.51 -2.17 -26.99
CA VAL A 653 -39.50 -3.61 -27.33
C VAL A 653 -38.07 -4.04 -27.66
N LEU A 654 -37.36 -4.44 -26.61
CA LEU A 654 -35.95 -4.75 -26.61
C LEU A 654 -35.84 -6.25 -26.81
N ASN A 655 -35.46 -6.66 -28.02
CA ASN A 655 -35.13 -8.03 -28.39
C ASN A 655 -33.84 -8.56 -27.69
N LYS A 656 -33.66 -8.27 -26.39
CA LYS A 656 -32.53 -8.59 -25.50
C LYS A 656 -33.00 -8.56 -24.04
N GLY A 657 -32.59 -9.54 -23.24
CA GLY A 657 -32.82 -9.52 -21.79
C GLY A 657 -32.13 -8.33 -21.09
N CYS A 658 -32.81 -7.72 -20.12
CA CYS A 658 -32.33 -6.60 -19.32
C CYS A 658 -32.73 -6.71 -17.84
N ILE A 659 -32.01 -5.98 -16.98
CA ILE A 659 -32.21 -5.92 -15.54
C ILE A 659 -32.68 -4.51 -15.17
N ILE A 660 -33.75 -4.41 -14.39
CA ILE A 660 -34.26 -3.15 -13.84
C ILE A 660 -33.68 -2.95 -12.44
N VAL A 661 -32.95 -1.84 -12.28
CA VAL A 661 -32.26 -1.51 -11.03
C VAL A 661 -33.09 -0.46 -10.29
N GLY A 662 -33.90 -0.89 -9.32
CA GLY A 662 -34.74 -0.02 -8.50
C GLY A 662 -35.89 -0.75 -7.82
N ASN A 663 -36.87 0.00 -7.31
CA ASN A 663 -38.09 -0.54 -6.68
C ASN A 663 -39.23 -0.63 -7.71
N HIS A 664 -39.06 -1.52 -8.69
CA HIS A 664 -40.01 -1.72 -9.78
C HIS A 664 -40.88 -2.97 -9.57
N GLU A 665 -41.94 -3.17 -10.35
CA GLU A 665 -42.81 -4.36 -10.24
C GLU A 665 -42.11 -5.65 -10.73
N GLU A 666 -41.13 -5.48 -11.62
CA GLU A 666 -40.31 -6.52 -12.25
C GLU A 666 -38.83 -6.22 -12.07
N VAL A 667 -38.00 -7.25 -11.87
CA VAL A 667 -36.53 -7.13 -11.76
C VAL A 667 -35.82 -7.52 -13.05
N PHE A 668 -36.23 -8.62 -13.68
CA PHE A 668 -35.68 -9.12 -14.94
C PHE A 668 -36.74 -9.12 -16.03
N GLN A 669 -36.44 -8.45 -17.13
CA GLN A 669 -37.24 -8.49 -18.36
C GLN A 669 -36.50 -9.29 -19.42
N VAL A 670 -37.22 -10.24 -20.03
CA VAL A 670 -36.68 -11.17 -21.02
C VAL A 670 -37.60 -11.16 -22.23
N GLN A 671 -37.04 -10.93 -23.41
CA GLN A 671 -37.72 -11.07 -24.70
C GLN A 671 -36.80 -11.84 -25.65
N GLY A 672 -37.33 -12.86 -26.32
CA GLY A 672 -36.55 -13.78 -27.17
C GLY A 672 -35.75 -14.83 -26.38
N GLY A 673 -34.86 -15.56 -27.07
CA GLY A 673 -34.11 -16.70 -26.53
C GLY A 673 -32.94 -16.35 -25.60
N TYR A 674 -33.04 -15.28 -24.81
CA TYR A 674 -31.97 -14.85 -23.89
C TYR A 674 -32.19 -15.44 -22.50
N SER A 675 -31.13 -15.96 -21.90
CA SER A 675 -31.14 -16.52 -20.55
C SER A 675 -30.17 -15.76 -19.64
N PHE A 676 -30.53 -15.63 -18.36
CA PHE A 676 -29.67 -15.10 -17.30
C PHE A 676 -28.88 -16.22 -16.59
N SER A 677 -28.56 -17.31 -17.30
CA SER A 677 -27.95 -18.52 -16.75
C SER A 677 -26.59 -18.29 -16.06
N SER A 678 -25.91 -17.17 -16.31
CA SER A 678 -24.69 -16.74 -15.63
C SER A 678 -24.86 -16.49 -14.12
N ILE A 679 -26.07 -16.20 -13.65
CA ILE A 679 -26.31 -15.73 -12.28
C ILE A 679 -26.07 -16.84 -11.25
N LYS A 680 -25.32 -16.51 -10.20
CA LYS A 680 -24.97 -17.41 -9.08
C LYS A 680 -25.62 -16.97 -7.77
N SER A 681 -25.68 -15.67 -7.53
CA SER A 681 -26.23 -15.08 -6.31
C SER A 681 -27.24 -13.99 -6.65
N LEU A 682 -28.48 -14.15 -6.17
CA LEU A 682 -29.54 -13.15 -6.28
C LEU A 682 -30.03 -12.76 -4.88
N GLN A 683 -29.86 -11.49 -4.53
CA GLN A 683 -30.22 -10.96 -3.21
C GLN A 683 -31.12 -9.73 -3.32
N LEU A 684 -32.40 -9.88 -2.98
CA LEU A 684 -33.41 -8.83 -3.04
C LEU A 684 -33.92 -8.53 -1.62
N TRP A 685 -33.72 -7.29 -1.15
CA TRP A 685 -34.00 -6.87 0.22
C TRP A 685 -34.80 -5.56 0.24
N ASN A 686 -35.96 -5.54 0.91
CA ASN A 686 -36.85 -4.38 1.06
C ASN A 686 -37.34 -3.79 -0.29
N LEU A 687 -37.55 -4.61 -1.32
CA LEU A 687 -38.15 -4.16 -2.59
C LEU A 687 -39.68 -4.30 -2.50
N PHE A 688 -40.37 -3.22 -2.14
CA PHE A 688 -41.78 -3.25 -1.77
C PHE A 688 -42.76 -3.31 -2.95
N GLU A 689 -42.34 -2.89 -4.14
CA GLU A 689 -43.20 -2.88 -5.33
C GLU A 689 -43.03 -4.13 -6.20
N VAL A 690 -41.96 -4.90 -6.04
CA VAL A 690 -41.68 -6.13 -6.81
C VAL A 690 -42.82 -7.15 -6.62
N ARG A 691 -43.49 -7.47 -7.73
CA ARG A 691 -44.57 -8.46 -7.82
C ARG A 691 -44.08 -9.78 -8.39
N VAL A 692 -43.13 -9.70 -9.33
CA VAL A 692 -42.56 -10.82 -10.07
C VAL A 692 -41.06 -10.56 -10.25
N ILE A 693 -40.21 -11.58 -10.10
CA ILE A 693 -38.77 -11.43 -10.34
C ILE A 693 -38.45 -11.49 -11.84
N TRP A 694 -39.16 -12.34 -12.59
CA TRP A 694 -38.94 -12.65 -14.01
C TRP A 694 -40.24 -12.48 -14.81
N ASN A 695 -40.27 -11.60 -15.82
CA ASN A 695 -41.47 -11.32 -16.64
C ASN A 695 -42.02 -12.58 -17.37
N ASP A 696 -43.32 -12.57 -17.73
CA ASP A 696 -44.16 -13.67 -18.25
C ASP A 696 -43.59 -14.49 -19.45
N PHE A 697 -42.59 -13.97 -20.17
CA PHE A 697 -41.77 -14.76 -21.13
C PHE A 697 -40.79 -15.76 -20.45
N ALA A 698 -40.92 -15.95 -19.13
CA ALA A 698 -40.22 -16.86 -18.24
C ALA A 698 -40.07 -18.33 -18.69
N GLN A 699 -40.73 -18.76 -19.77
CA GLN A 699 -40.65 -20.12 -20.32
C GLN A 699 -39.29 -20.43 -20.97
N VAL A 700 -38.44 -19.43 -21.25
CA VAL A 700 -37.11 -19.62 -21.89
C VAL A 700 -35.93 -19.35 -20.94
N VAL A 701 -36.18 -18.92 -19.70
CA VAL A 701 -35.13 -18.56 -18.75
C VAL A 701 -34.63 -19.80 -18.02
N THR A 702 -33.34 -20.12 -18.20
CA THR A 702 -32.65 -21.17 -17.42
C THR A 702 -31.76 -20.54 -16.36
N LEU A 703 -31.88 -21.00 -15.11
CA LEU A 703 -31.15 -20.48 -13.95
C LEU A 703 -30.09 -21.48 -13.48
N GLU A 704 -29.41 -22.12 -14.44
CA GLU A 704 -28.57 -23.31 -14.22
C GLU A 704 -27.46 -23.10 -13.19
N ASN A 705 -26.84 -21.91 -13.12
CA ASN A 705 -25.75 -21.64 -12.18
C ASN A 705 -26.19 -20.99 -10.85
N LEU A 706 -27.49 -20.76 -10.62
CA LEU A 706 -27.96 -20.07 -9.42
C LEU A 706 -27.74 -20.95 -8.19
N THR A 707 -26.83 -20.56 -7.30
CA THR A 707 -26.52 -21.27 -6.05
C THR A 707 -27.28 -20.73 -4.84
N THR A 708 -27.58 -19.43 -4.84
CA THR A 708 -28.11 -18.73 -3.66
C THR A 708 -29.20 -17.74 -4.03
N LEU A 709 -30.38 -17.90 -3.42
CA LEU A 709 -31.50 -16.95 -3.52
C LEU A 709 -31.89 -16.41 -2.14
N ASN A 710 -31.70 -15.11 -1.95
CA ASN A 710 -32.00 -14.37 -0.72
C ASN A 710 -33.13 -13.35 -0.98
N LEU A 711 -34.33 -13.61 -0.46
CA LEU A 711 -35.50 -12.73 -0.57
C LEU A 711 -35.92 -12.26 0.82
N PHE A 712 -35.79 -10.96 1.08
CA PHE A 712 -36.08 -10.34 2.37
C PHE A 712 -37.04 -9.16 2.21
N ASN A 713 -38.23 -9.24 2.81
CA ASN A 713 -39.20 -8.14 2.89
C ASN A 713 -39.70 -7.62 1.53
N CYS A 714 -39.74 -8.48 0.50
CA CYS A 714 -40.33 -8.23 -0.81
C CYS A 714 -41.84 -8.48 -0.74
N LYS A 715 -42.60 -7.51 -0.23
CA LYS A 715 -43.97 -7.74 0.28
C LYS A 715 -45.00 -8.15 -0.78
N LYS A 716 -44.93 -7.58 -1.99
CA LYS A 716 -45.88 -7.82 -3.09
C LYS A 716 -45.54 -9.03 -3.97
N LEU A 717 -44.42 -9.71 -3.69
CA LEU A 717 -43.96 -10.83 -4.50
C LEU A 717 -44.93 -12.00 -4.40
N ARG A 718 -45.51 -12.43 -5.54
CA ARG A 718 -46.58 -13.44 -5.55
C ARG A 718 -46.09 -14.88 -5.72
N HIS A 719 -45.01 -15.05 -6.49
CA HIS A 719 -44.36 -16.32 -6.80
C HIS A 719 -42.88 -16.06 -7.15
N ILE A 720 -42.05 -17.11 -7.21
CA ILE A 720 -40.60 -16.97 -7.48
C ILE A 720 -40.21 -17.61 -8.81
N PHE A 721 -40.73 -18.80 -9.12
CA PHE A 721 -40.30 -19.60 -10.28
C PHE A 721 -41.48 -20.09 -11.13
N SER A 722 -41.25 -20.21 -12.44
CA SER A 722 -42.06 -21.07 -13.31
C SER A 722 -41.66 -22.56 -13.14
N PRO A 723 -42.50 -23.52 -13.53
CA PRO A 723 -42.12 -24.93 -13.65
C PRO A 723 -40.83 -25.13 -14.47
N MET A 724 -40.67 -24.40 -15.58
CA MET A 724 -39.48 -24.50 -16.42
C MET A 724 -38.20 -24.03 -15.70
N MET A 725 -38.26 -22.91 -14.98
CA MET A 725 -37.15 -22.45 -14.13
C MET A 725 -36.82 -23.49 -13.06
N ALA A 726 -37.82 -24.04 -12.38
CA ALA A 726 -37.65 -25.06 -11.34
C ALA A 726 -36.92 -26.32 -11.86
N ARG A 727 -37.18 -26.76 -13.11
CA ARG A 727 -36.41 -27.84 -13.75
C ARG A 727 -34.94 -27.51 -14.00
N SER A 728 -34.59 -26.23 -14.14
CA SER A 728 -33.21 -25.78 -14.45
C SER A 728 -32.31 -25.56 -13.23
N LEU A 729 -32.87 -25.45 -12.02
CA LEU A 729 -32.19 -25.05 -10.78
C LEU A 729 -31.32 -26.16 -10.14
N SER A 730 -30.49 -26.78 -10.97
CA SER A 730 -29.63 -27.91 -10.59
C SER A 730 -28.56 -27.55 -9.55
N HIS A 731 -28.04 -26.32 -9.54
CA HIS A 731 -26.99 -25.87 -8.62
C HIS A 731 -27.49 -25.10 -7.38
N LEU A 732 -28.81 -24.94 -7.18
CA LEU A 732 -29.34 -24.19 -6.04
C LEU A 732 -29.01 -24.91 -4.73
N VAL A 733 -28.25 -24.25 -3.84
CA VAL A 733 -27.83 -24.75 -2.52
C VAL A 733 -28.65 -24.12 -1.40
N ASP A 734 -29.02 -22.85 -1.59
CA ASP A 734 -29.49 -21.95 -0.53
C ASP A 734 -30.74 -21.17 -0.95
N LEU A 735 -31.84 -21.37 -0.21
CA LEU A 735 -33.10 -20.67 -0.41
C LEU A 735 -33.57 -20.02 0.90
N PHE A 736 -33.51 -18.69 0.96
CA PHE A 736 -33.92 -17.89 2.11
C PHE A 736 -35.05 -16.94 1.71
N ILE A 737 -36.24 -17.10 2.29
CA ILE A 737 -37.43 -16.29 2.01
C ILE A 737 -37.99 -15.77 3.34
N VAL A 738 -37.93 -14.47 3.57
CA VAL A 738 -38.28 -13.87 4.87
C VAL A 738 -39.14 -12.64 4.65
N ARG A 739 -40.33 -12.59 5.27
CA ARG A 739 -41.28 -11.45 5.22
C ARG A 739 -41.79 -11.09 3.82
N CYS A 740 -41.96 -12.08 2.94
CA CYS A 740 -42.65 -11.91 1.66
C CYS A 740 -44.15 -12.18 1.90
N GLU A 741 -44.95 -11.14 2.11
CA GLU A 741 -46.31 -11.31 2.67
C GLU A 741 -47.36 -11.79 1.66
N GLU A 742 -47.28 -11.35 0.40
CA GLU A 742 -48.22 -11.74 -0.69
C GLU A 742 -47.85 -13.03 -1.42
N ILE A 743 -46.77 -13.73 -1.06
CA ILE A 743 -46.37 -14.97 -1.74
C ILE A 743 -47.36 -16.09 -1.42
N GLU A 744 -48.01 -16.63 -2.45
CA GLU A 744 -49.02 -17.70 -2.28
C GLU A 744 -48.42 -19.09 -2.45
N ARG A 745 -47.47 -19.20 -3.39
CA ARG A 745 -46.74 -20.41 -3.80
C ARG A 745 -45.33 -20.04 -4.24
N LEU A 746 -44.34 -20.92 -4.07
CA LEU A 746 -42.98 -20.66 -4.57
C LEU A 746 -42.89 -20.86 -6.10
N ILE A 747 -43.60 -21.87 -6.61
CA ILE A 747 -43.61 -22.29 -8.02
C ILE A 747 -45.04 -22.15 -8.57
N LEU A 748 -45.19 -21.67 -9.80
CA LEU A 748 -46.48 -21.61 -10.50
C LEU A 748 -46.99 -23.00 -10.89
N ALA A 749 -48.31 -23.22 -10.86
CA ALA A 749 -48.91 -24.54 -11.13
C ALA A 749 -48.91 -24.96 -12.62
N LYS A 750 -48.95 -24.01 -13.56
CA LYS A 750 -48.92 -24.25 -15.01
C LYS A 750 -48.28 -23.07 -15.74
N ASP A 751 -47.59 -23.35 -16.84
CA ASP A 751 -47.09 -22.32 -17.78
C ASP A 751 -48.27 -21.71 -18.56
N GLN A 752 -48.44 -20.39 -18.53
CA GLN A 752 -49.71 -19.73 -18.93
C GLN A 752 -49.93 -19.55 -20.46
N VAL A 753 -49.09 -20.10 -21.34
CA VAL A 753 -49.28 -20.00 -22.81
C VAL A 753 -49.08 -21.34 -23.52
N ALA A 754 -49.97 -22.29 -23.26
CA ALA A 754 -50.08 -23.51 -24.07
C ALA A 754 -50.94 -23.26 -25.34
N SER A 755 -50.47 -22.40 -26.24
CA SER A 755 -51.15 -22.14 -27.53
C SER A 755 -50.17 -22.12 -28.71
N SER A 756 -50.31 -23.13 -29.58
CA SER A 756 -49.73 -23.23 -30.92
C SER A 756 -48.19 -23.17 -31.07
N SER A 757 -47.50 -24.26 -30.68
CA SER A 757 -46.71 -25.03 -31.64
C SER A 757 -46.44 -26.45 -31.11
N SER A 758 -46.14 -27.37 -32.03
CA SER A 758 -46.36 -28.81 -31.83
C SER A 758 -45.12 -29.60 -31.36
N ASN A 759 -45.41 -30.75 -30.75
CA ASN A 759 -44.57 -31.94 -30.52
C ASN A 759 -43.67 -31.96 -29.27
N GLY A 760 -43.94 -32.94 -28.39
CA GLY A 760 -42.90 -33.62 -27.60
C GLY A 760 -42.89 -33.41 -26.08
N ASP A 761 -43.70 -34.20 -25.36
CA ASP A 761 -43.34 -34.99 -24.16
C ASP A 761 -42.62 -34.34 -22.95
N THR A 762 -42.50 -33.01 -22.91
CA THR A 762 -41.73 -32.29 -21.87
C THR A 762 -42.45 -32.11 -20.53
N SER A 763 -43.74 -32.46 -20.43
CA SER A 763 -44.51 -32.36 -19.18
C SER A 763 -44.18 -33.44 -18.15
N LEU A 764 -43.44 -34.49 -18.52
CA LEU A 764 -43.19 -35.67 -17.68
C LEU A 764 -41.83 -35.69 -16.95
N GLN A 765 -40.95 -34.72 -17.19
CA GLN A 765 -39.70 -34.59 -16.43
C GLN A 765 -39.97 -33.98 -15.03
N PRO A 766 -39.69 -34.70 -13.92
CA PRO A 766 -39.90 -34.18 -12.58
C PRO A 766 -38.96 -33.00 -12.31
N MET A 767 -39.53 -31.91 -11.78
CA MET A 767 -38.77 -30.75 -11.31
C MET A 767 -37.84 -31.16 -10.18
N SER A 768 -36.53 -30.86 -10.28
CA SER A 768 -35.50 -31.39 -9.36
C SER A 768 -34.57 -30.32 -8.79
N PHE A 769 -34.24 -30.42 -7.50
CA PHE A 769 -33.37 -29.50 -6.74
C PHE A 769 -32.21 -30.28 -6.08
N PRO A 770 -31.35 -30.97 -6.87
CA PRO A 770 -30.45 -32.02 -6.39
C PRO A 770 -29.33 -31.54 -5.45
N ASN A 771 -29.10 -30.23 -5.37
CA ASN A 771 -28.08 -29.61 -4.51
C ASN A 771 -28.66 -28.79 -3.33
N LEU A 772 -29.98 -28.67 -3.21
CA LEU A 772 -30.61 -27.77 -2.24
C LEU A 772 -30.39 -28.29 -0.81
N THR A 773 -29.63 -27.51 -0.04
CA THR A 773 -29.08 -27.91 1.26
C THR A 773 -29.78 -27.18 2.41
N ARG A 774 -30.13 -25.91 2.22
CA ARG A 774 -30.77 -25.08 3.26
C ARG A 774 -31.99 -24.34 2.71
N ILE A 775 -33.12 -24.52 3.41
CA ILE A 775 -34.38 -23.84 3.12
C ILE A 775 -34.85 -23.15 4.41
N ILE A 776 -35.00 -21.83 4.37
CA ILE A 776 -35.57 -21.05 5.48
C ILE A 776 -36.69 -20.17 4.93
N VAL A 777 -37.93 -20.41 5.40
CA VAL A 777 -39.11 -19.62 5.05
C VAL A 777 -39.77 -19.07 6.30
N THR A 778 -39.72 -17.75 6.47
CA THR A 778 -40.19 -17.05 7.69
C THR A 778 -41.17 -15.93 7.38
N ASP A 779 -42.29 -15.88 8.11
CA ASP A 779 -43.27 -14.77 8.09
C ASP A 779 -43.82 -14.46 6.68
N CYS A 780 -44.09 -15.52 5.90
CA CYS A 780 -44.71 -15.46 4.57
C CYS A 780 -46.20 -15.84 4.71
N LYS A 781 -47.02 -14.83 5.01
CA LYS A 781 -48.38 -15.02 5.57
C LYS A 781 -49.40 -15.62 4.60
N ASN A 782 -49.27 -15.37 3.30
CA ASN A 782 -50.15 -15.94 2.28
C ASN A 782 -49.71 -17.31 1.73
N LEU A 783 -48.56 -17.83 2.15
CA LEU A 783 -48.00 -19.06 1.60
C LEU A 783 -48.87 -20.25 2.01
N ASN A 784 -49.57 -20.86 1.06
CA ASN A 784 -50.49 -21.98 1.33
C ASN A 784 -49.75 -23.32 1.35
N ASN A 785 -48.73 -23.47 0.49
CA ASN A 785 -47.85 -24.63 0.40
C ASN A 785 -46.42 -24.21 0.00
N LEU A 786 -45.42 -25.02 0.35
CA LEU A 786 -44.01 -24.70 0.09
C LEU A 786 -43.51 -25.32 -1.23
N PHE A 787 -43.73 -26.62 -1.42
CA PHE A 787 -43.43 -27.33 -2.67
C PHE A 787 -44.60 -28.24 -3.08
N PRO A 788 -44.79 -28.50 -4.38
CA PRO A 788 -45.63 -29.60 -4.82
C PRO A 788 -45.00 -30.96 -4.48
N PHE A 789 -45.78 -32.03 -4.69
CA PHE A 789 -45.41 -33.41 -4.44
C PHE A 789 -44.83 -34.07 -5.69
N GLY A 790 -44.07 -35.16 -5.50
CA GLY A 790 -43.10 -35.66 -6.47
C GLY A 790 -41.70 -35.08 -6.27
N PHE A 791 -41.54 -34.09 -5.37
CA PHE A 791 -40.29 -33.38 -5.10
C PHE A 791 -39.43 -33.96 -3.95
N VAL A 792 -39.80 -35.09 -3.33
CA VAL A 792 -39.04 -35.60 -2.15
C VAL A 792 -37.95 -36.61 -2.52
N SER A 793 -38.08 -37.33 -3.63
CA SER A 793 -36.95 -37.99 -4.33
C SER A 793 -35.94 -37.00 -4.95
N VAL A 794 -36.20 -35.70 -4.79
CA VAL A 794 -35.66 -34.57 -5.55
C VAL A 794 -34.88 -33.58 -4.68
N LEU A 795 -34.94 -33.74 -3.34
CA LEU A 795 -34.19 -32.96 -2.35
C LEU A 795 -33.13 -33.81 -1.59
N PRO A 796 -32.27 -34.60 -2.26
CA PRO A 796 -31.42 -35.62 -1.64
C PRO A 796 -30.30 -35.07 -0.73
N LYS A 797 -30.05 -33.75 -0.74
CA LYS A 797 -29.00 -33.08 0.04
C LYS A 797 -29.55 -32.11 1.10
N LEU A 798 -30.86 -32.08 1.32
CA LEU A 798 -31.47 -31.14 2.27
C LEU A 798 -31.00 -31.42 3.70
N GLU A 799 -30.25 -30.50 4.29
CA GLU A 799 -29.75 -30.60 5.67
C GLU A 799 -30.55 -29.75 6.66
N THR A 800 -31.13 -28.63 6.21
CA THR A 800 -31.87 -27.68 7.06
C THR A 800 -33.19 -27.27 6.41
N LEU A 801 -34.30 -27.46 7.14
CA LEU A 801 -35.62 -26.92 6.80
C LEU A 801 -36.19 -26.15 8.00
N LYS A 802 -36.36 -24.84 7.85
CA LYS A 802 -36.98 -23.99 8.88
C LYS A 802 -38.18 -23.24 8.31
N VAL A 803 -39.35 -23.47 8.88
CA VAL A 803 -40.64 -22.91 8.47
C VAL A 803 -41.28 -22.26 9.69
N ILE A 804 -41.30 -20.92 9.72
CA ILE A 804 -41.59 -20.15 10.94
C ILE A 804 -42.60 -19.03 10.63
N ARG A 805 -43.66 -18.86 11.45
CA ARG A 805 -44.66 -17.77 11.31
C ARG A 805 -45.42 -17.70 9.95
N ASN A 806 -45.55 -18.81 9.23
CA ASN A 806 -46.31 -18.87 7.98
C ASN A 806 -47.77 -19.26 8.30
N SER A 807 -48.65 -18.27 8.44
CA SER A 807 -49.96 -18.47 9.09
C SER A 807 -51.02 -19.19 8.26
N LYS A 808 -51.00 -19.07 6.92
CA LYS A 808 -51.89 -19.82 6.01
C LYS A 808 -51.31 -21.14 5.49
N LEU A 809 -50.09 -21.51 5.88
CA LEU A 809 -49.46 -22.73 5.40
C LEU A 809 -50.22 -23.95 5.91
N GLU A 810 -50.93 -24.67 5.05
CA GLU A 810 -51.72 -25.85 5.42
C GLU A 810 -50.92 -27.14 5.29
N GLN A 811 -50.01 -27.20 4.31
CA GLN A 811 -49.13 -28.35 4.04
C GLN A 811 -47.72 -27.87 3.65
N VAL A 812 -46.67 -28.56 4.09
CA VAL A 812 -45.31 -28.27 3.60
C VAL A 812 -45.12 -28.82 2.18
N PHE A 813 -45.64 -30.02 1.90
CA PHE A 813 -45.58 -30.68 0.58
C PHE A 813 -47.00 -31.07 0.10
N GLU A 814 -47.44 -30.60 -1.08
CA GLU A 814 -48.83 -30.74 -1.61
C GLU A 814 -48.94 -31.76 -2.77
N LEU A 815 -49.84 -32.76 -2.67
CA LEU A 815 -50.19 -33.70 -3.76
C LEU A 815 -50.78 -33.00 -5.00
N GLU A 816 -50.04 -32.97 -6.13
CA GLU A 816 -50.49 -32.28 -7.35
C GLU A 816 -51.50 -33.05 -8.22
N GLU A 817 -51.56 -34.39 -8.12
CA GLU A 817 -52.57 -35.20 -8.83
C GLU A 817 -53.20 -36.28 -7.94
N LYS A 818 -54.48 -36.59 -8.21
CA LYS A 818 -55.24 -37.67 -7.55
C LYS A 818 -54.82 -39.05 -8.07
N VAL A 819 -53.65 -39.51 -7.66
CA VAL A 819 -53.34 -40.95 -7.71
C VAL A 819 -54.12 -41.61 -6.55
N GLU A 820 -54.86 -42.68 -6.83
CA GLU A 820 -55.39 -43.54 -5.77
C GLU A 820 -54.20 -44.27 -5.13
N VAL A 821 -53.78 -43.79 -3.95
CA VAL A 821 -52.63 -44.33 -3.23
C VAL A 821 -53.05 -45.63 -2.52
N VAL A 822 -52.73 -46.78 -3.13
CA VAL A 822 -53.10 -48.13 -2.65
C VAL A 822 -52.01 -48.75 -1.72
N ALA A 823 -50.91 -48.03 -1.45
CA ALA A 823 -49.85 -48.45 -0.53
C ALA A 823 -49.29 -47.26 0.28
N GLU A 824 -48.83 -47.48 1.52
CA GLU A 824 -48.12 -46.46 2.30
C GLU A 824 -46.74 -46.19 1.70
N ASP A 825 -46.63 -45.19 0.83
CA ASP A 825 -45.37 -44.79 0.22
C ASP A 825 -44.46 -44.04 1.23
N GLU A 826 -43.17 -44.41 1.21
CA GLU A 826 -42.15 -43.94 2.15
C GLU A 826 -41.34 -42.75 1.59
N MET A 827 -41.24 -41.67 2.35
CA MET A 827 -40.51 -40.44 2.02
C MET A 827 -39.22 -40.34 2.85
N LYS A 828 -38.05 -40.44 2.21
CA LYS A 828 -36.75 -40.43 2.92
C LYS A 828 -36.02 -39.10 2.79
N PHE A 829 -35.57 -38.58 3.93
CA PHE A 829 -34.75 -37.38 4.03
C PHE A 829 -33.40 -37.72 4.68
N ASP A 830 -32.58 -38.50 3.98
CA ASP A 830 -31.32 -39.10 4.45
C ASP A 830 -30.26 -38.12 4.98
N LYS A 831 -30.42 -36.82 4.74
CA LYS A 831 -29.48 -35.74 5.13
C LYS A 831 -30.09 -34.70 6.06
N LEU A 832 -31.39 -34.74 6.36
CA LEU A 832 -32.05 -33.68 7.12
C LEU A 832 -31.64 -33.75 8.60
N LYS A 833 -30.89 -32.75 9.05
CA LYS A 833 -30.35 -32.61 10.40
C LYS A 833 -31.16 -31.67 11.28
N TRP A 834 -31.71 -30.59 10.70
CA TRP A 834 -32.44 -29.57 11.44
C TRP A 834 -33.81 -29.30 10.83
N LEU A 835 -34.89 -29.63 11.57
CA LEU A 835 -36.27 -29.34 11.19
C LEU A 835 -36.94 -28.46 12.26
N SER A 836 -37.33 -27.24 11.87
CA SER A 836 -38.07 -26.30 12.72
C SER A 836 -39.41 -25.92 12.08
N LEU A 837 -40.50 -26.17 12.80
CA LEU A 837 -41.88 -25.84 12.47
C LEU A 837 -42.44 -25.02 13.65
N GLU A 838 -42.46 -23.70 13.53
CA GLU A 838 -42.79 -22.81 14.67
C GLU A 838 -43.82 -21.74 14.28
N GLU A 839 -44.80 -21.52 15.16
CA GLU A 839 -45.85 -20.49 14.98
C GLU A 839 -46.65 -20.69 13.67
N LEU A 840 -47.08 -21.93 13.38
CA LEU A 840 -47.80 -22.32 12.16
C LEU A 840 -49.27 -22.69 12.44
N PRO A 841 -50.17 -21.74 12.70
CA PRO A 841 -51.58 -22.00 13.05
C PRO A 841 -52.43 -22.60 11.93
N GLY A 842 -51.96 -22.51 10.68
CA GLY A 842 -52.59 -23.13 9.50
C GLY A 842 -52.26 -24.60 9.33
N LEU A 843 -51.10 -25.07 9.83
CA LEU A 843 -50.47 -26.32 9.38
C LEU A 843 -51.26 -27.55 9.83
N ILE A 844 -51.76 -28.32 8.86
CA ILE A 844 -52.55 -29.54 9.08
C ILE A 844 -51.67 -30.79 8.96
N HIS A 845 -50.79 -30.82 7.96
CA HIS A 845 -49.90 -31.96 7.68
C HIS A 845 -48.50 -31.50 7.28
N PHE A 846 -47.45 -32.19 7.74
CA PHE A 846 -46.10 -31.99 7.20
C PHE A 846 -45.96 -32.59 5.78
N CYS A 847 -46.36 -33.85 5.63
CA CYS A 847 -46.38 -34.57 4.36
C CYS A 847 -47.82 -34.85 3.88
N PRO A 848 -48.02 -35.21 2.60
CA PRO A 848 -49.35 -35.50 2.09
C PRO A 848 -50.00 -36.67 2.83
N LYS A 849 -51.33 -36.67 2.87
CA LYS A 849 -52.12 -37.68 3.60
C LYS A 849 -51.86 -39.08 3.03
N GLY A 850 -51.48 -40.02 3.90
CA GLY A 850 -51.19 -41.41 3.54
C GLY A 850 -49.70 -41.73 3.39
N TYR A 851 -48.83 -40.72 3.45
CA TYR A 851 -47.38 -40.88 3.35
C TYR A 851 -46.70 -40.97 4.73
N HIS A 852 -45.57 -41.66 4.77
CA HIS A 852 -44.73 -41.82 5.96
C HIS A 852 -43.34 -41.25 5.68
N SER A 853 -42.90 -40.26 6.46
CA SER A 853 -41.56 -39.67 6.35
C SER A 853 -40.58 -40.24 7.36
N VAL A 854 -39.33 -40.42 6.94
CA VAL A 854 -38.20 -40.86 7.78
C VAL A 854 -37.04 -39.86 7.68
N PHE A 855 -36.46 -39.54 8.83
CA PHE A 855 -35.32 -38.65 8.96
C PHE A 855 -34.15 -39.36 9.68
N PRO A 856 -33.31 -40.15 8.97
CA PRO A 856 -32.22 -40.92 9.57
C PRO A 856 -31.08 -40.10 10.17
N ALA A 857 -30.97 -38.81 9.80
CA ALA A 857 -29.87 -37.93 10.17
C ALA A 857 -30.28 -36.77 11.11
N MET A 858 -31.47 -36.83 11.71
CA MET A 858 -32.05 -35.74 12.49
C MET A 858 -31.25 -35.46 13.78
N ILE A 859 -30.80 -34.21 13.94
CA ILE A 859 -30.08 -33.71 15.12
C ILE A 859 -31.03 -32.87 16.00
N GLU A 860 -31.87 -32.04 15.38
CA GLU A 860 -32.81 -31.16 16.08
C GLU A 860 -34.16 -31.13 15.37
N LEU A 861 -35.19 -31.67 16.03
CA LEU A 861 -36.60 -31.46 15.67
C LEU A 861 -37.22 -30.47 16.65
N LYS A 862 -37.82 -29.40 16.12
CA LYS A 862 -38.49 -28.37 16.91
C LYS A 862 -39.87 -28.06 16.33
N VAL A 863 -40.91 -28.47 17.04
CA VAL A 863 -42.32 -28.19 16.68
C VAL A 863 -42.94 -27.35 17.80
N ARG A 864 -43.50 -26.19 17.47
CA ARG A 864 -44.08 -25.26 18.44
C ARG A 864 -45.24 -24.48 17.85
N ASP A 865 -46.30 -24.26 18.63
CA ASP A 865 -47.45 -23.41 18.26
C ASP A 865 -48.06 -23.77 16.89
N CYS A 866 -48.25 -25.08 16.65
CA CYS A 866 -48.84 -25.67 15.44
C CYS A 866 -50.18 -26.40 15.78
N PRO A 867 -51.23 -25.71 16.24
CA PRO A 867 -52.44 -26.32 16.83
C PRO A 867 -53.29 -27.20 15.92
N LYS A 868 -53.16 -27.08 14.58
CA LYS A 868 -53.92 -27.90 13.62
C LYS A 868 -53.16 -29.16 13.17
N LEU A 869 -51.92 -29.36 13.63
CA LEU A 869 -51.05 -30.40 13.11
C LEU A 869 -51.54 -31.80 13.53
N THR A 870 -51.94 -32.60 12.55
CA THR A 870 -52.45 -33.98 12.73
C THR A 870 -51.38 -35.05 12.43
N THR A 871 -50.13 -34.61 12.31
CA THR A 871 -48.95 -35.44 12.07
C THR A 871 -48.30 -35.80 13.39
N ASP A 872 -48.12 -37.09 13.67
CA ASP A 872 -47.34 -37.56 14.81
C ASP A 872 -45.86 -37.67 14.45
N PHE A 873 -45.00 -37.32 15.41
CA PHE A 873 -43.57 -37.59 15.37
C PHE A 873 -43.21 -38.63 16.43
N PHE A 874 -42.43 -39.64 16.05
CA PHE A 874 -41.94 -40.67 16.96
C PHE A 874 -40.51 -41.09 16.57
N ILE A 875 -39.83 -41.79 17.47
CA ILE A 875 -38.47 -42.32 17.25
C ILE A 875 -38.56 -43.84 17.27
N ASP A 876 -37.93 -44.52 16.31
CA ASP A 876 -37.91 -45.98 16.24
C ASP A 876 -36.72 -46.61 17.00
N SER A 877 -36.57 -47.92 16.89
CA SER A 877 -35.45 -48.68 17.46
C SER A 877 -34.08 -48.42 16.82
N GLN A 878 -34.02 -47.71 15.67
CA GLN A 878 -32.79 -47.32 14.99
C GLN A 878 -32.42 -45.85 15.31
N GLU A 879 -33.11 -45.22 16.26
CA GLU A 879 -33.03 -43.80 16.59
C GLU A 879 -33.45 -42.86 15.45
N PHE A 880 -34.13 -43.38 14.42
CA PHE A 880 -34.64 -42.56 13.32
C PHE A 880 -35.91 -41.85 13.73
N VAL A 881 -36.02 -40.58 13.35
CA VAL A 881 -37.25 -39.80 13.57
C VAL A 881 -38.22 -40.09 12.42
N HIS A 882 -39.45 -40.43 12.76
CA HIS A 882 -40.53 -40.72 11.84
C HIS A 882 -41.63 -39.65 11.93
N CYS A 883 -42.35 -39.46 10.82
CA CYS A 883 -43.45 -38.53 10.69
C CYS A 883 -44.60 -39.20 9.92
N LYS A 884 -45.73 -39.45 10.58
CA LYS A 884 -46.89 -40.14 9.99
C LYS A 884 -48.20 -39.40 10.25
N THR A 885 -49.08 -39.34 9.25
CA THR A 885 -50.43 -38.75 9.40
C THR A 885 -51.36 -39.72 10.12
N LYS A 886 -52.21 -39.23 11.04
CA LYS A 886 -53.27 -40.06 11.64
C LYS A 886 -54.31 -40.46 10.59
N ALA A 887 -54.58 -41.76 10.48
CA ALA A 887 -55.80 -42.26 9.84
C ALA A 887 -56.99 -42.02 10.78
N LEU A 888 -58.10 -41.50 10.24
CA LEU A 888 -59.38 -41.46 10.94
C LEU A 888 -59.92 -42.89 11.03
N GLN A 889 -60.11 -43.39 12.26
CA GLN A 889 -60.89 -44.61 12.47
C GLN A 889 -62.35 -44.31 12.08
N LEU A 890 -62.87 -45.05 11.10
CA LEU A 890 -64.30 -45.12 10.85
C LEU A 890 -64.94 -45.82 12.07
N VAL A 891 -65.90 -45.15 12.70
CA VAL A 891 -66.77 -45.80 13.70
C VAL A 891 -67.85 -46.53 12.93
N GLU A 892 -67.64 -47.83 12.72
CA GLU A 892 -68.75 -48.75 12.49
C GLU A 892 -69.48 -48.94 13.83
N GLN A 893 -70.76 -48.58 13.86
CA GLN A 893 -71.71 -49.13 14.83
C GLN A 893 -72.91 -49.63 14.03
N ASP A 894 -73.13 -50.94 14.14
CA ASP A 894 -74.12 -51.70 13.40
C ASP A 894 -75.56 -51.29 13.73
N ALA A 895 -76.46 -51.59 12.80
CA ALA A 895 -77.90 -51.64 13.03
C ALA A 895 -78.35 -53.07 13.44
N VAL A 896 -79.65 -53.22 13.77
CA VAL A 896 -80.34 -54.47 14.22
C VAL A 896 -80.05 -54.78 15.71
N GLU A 897 -80.99 -55.04 16.63
CA GLU A 897 -82.48 -55.10 16.68
C GLU A 897 -82.90 -54.48 18.06
N GLU A 898 -84.15 -54.13 18.38
CA GLU A 898 -85.45 -54.30 17.68
C GLU A 898 -85.91 -53.02 16.98
#